data_AF-W6K6R4-F1
#
_entry.id   AF-W6K6R4-F1
#
_cell.length_a   1.000
_cell.length_b   1.000
_cell.length_c   1.000
_cell.angle_alpha   90.00
_cell.angle_beta   90.00
_cell.angle_gamma   90.00
#
_symmetry.space_group_name_H-M   'P 1'
#
loop_
_entity.id
_entity.type
_entity.pdbx_description
1 polymer ?
#
loop_
_entity_poly.entity_id
_entity_poly.type
_entity_poly.pdbx_seq_one_letter_code
_entity_poly.pdbx_strand_id
1 'polypeptide(L)'
;MTGNADSLLRLPQLPALAVGLRGVAWGMPGEEPESLGLHEAARRIHDRGPVLVCHAPAAARRLKTASFPALDLLELFAFVRPACFCLPTPAGLAGALDLPPPTTLAEEAALLHQAALTLLSNLSRGDPGRDAGPVAWAMTRGNWAWAPYVLPALGESGDLPHSRNLSEGLKVWTRRADWSEHAPEPPAGHLPVEPVEARAQLVKLLGNSAEDRPQQKDYAAAVATAFDPCDAEGEPSVVLAEAGTGVGKTLGYIAPAAVWARKNHGPVWISTYTRNLQRQLDGELDRLYPDRGEKIAKAVVRKGRENYLCLLNLDEAVQRLPLRPADAVGLGLMARWGAATRDGDMVGGDFPGWLADLVGRRLTMDLTDTRGECLYSGCIHYRKCYVERSIRRARRAEIVVANHALVMVQAALGGGDEAYLPTRYVFDEGHHLFDAADKAFAAHLSGFEGAELRRWLLGAEDRDRSRARGLKARMEDLVAAQPDLLEALEGLLKAAHILPGLGWHQRLSSGQPHGVAEKFLERVRAQVYARAKGSNSAYSLEAETQPPIPGLIETAVDLERDLKELETPARGLIRALAKLMDDEAADLDSQARQRIDVLIRSLERRCVDPAQAWRAMLRALGEETPPEYVDWLSVDRQAGRDVDVGLHRHWVDPVRPFAQVLSQQAQGFVITSATLRDGTGDVDTDWSAAETRTGTRHLLKAAERAAVASPFDYAAQTRVLVVNDLGREDMDLIASAYRELFLAAHGGGLGLFTAISRLRAVHGKIAGPLDQAGLPLYAQHVDALDTGTLIDIFRAEENACLLGTDAVRDGVDVPGNSLRLIVFDRVPWARADLLHKARRKAFGGGRYDDMLTRLKLKQAYGRLVRRADDRGVFVMLDSRLPSRLLGAFPEGVEVQRIGLAEAVDLTRAFLSQK
;
A
#
# COMPACT_ATOMS: atom_id res chain seq x y z
N MET A 1 26.08 -13.80 40.52
CA MET A 1 26.23 -15.19 40.03
C MET A 1 26.11 -15.16 38.52
N THR A 2 27.23 -14.98 37.83
CA THR A 2 27.36 -14.85 36.36
C THR A 2 28.04 -16.10 35.81
N GLY A 3 27.44 -17.26 36.05
CA GLY A 3 27.96 -18.56 35.61
C GLY A 3 27.04 -19.20 34.57
N ASN A 4 27.60 -19.51 33.40
CA ASN A 4 27.14 -20.55 32.47
C ASN A 4 25.80 -20.38 31.72
N ALA A 5 25.41 -19.18 31.31
CA ALA A 5 24.30 -19.04 30.35
C ALA A 5 24.64 -19.63 28.96
N ASP A 6 25.91 -19.60 28.54
CA ASP A 6 26.33 -20.09 27.22
C ASP A 6 26.43 -21.62 27.12
N SER A 7 26.60 -22.33 28.24
CA SER A 7 26.73 -23.81 28.22
C SER A 7 25.41 -24.54 27.94
N LEU A 8 24.28 -23.83 27.90
CA LEU A 8 22.94 -24.39 27.67
C LEU A 8 22.38 -24.08 26.26
N LEU A 9 23.04 -23.21 25.49
CA LEU A 9 22.61 -22.87 24.13
C LEU A 9 22.93 -24.03 23.18
N ARG A 10 21.88 -24.78 22.80
CA ARG A 10 21.98 -25.71 21.67
C ARG A 10 21.94 -24.92 20.38
N LEU A 11 22.95 -25.07 19.54
CA LEU A 11 22.98 -24.49 18.19
C LEU A 11 22.54 -25.53 17.16
N PRO A 12 21.86 -25.13 16.08
CA PRO A 12 21.56 -26.03 14.98
C PRO A 12 22.88 -26.50 14.35
N GLN A 13 23.14 -27.81 14.41
CA GLN A 13 24.23 -28.47 13.66
C GLN A 13 23.72 -28.85 12.26
N LEU A 14 23.23 -27.85 11.54
CA LEU A 14 22.63 -27.99 10.22
C LEU A 14 23.43 -27.19 9.21
N PRO A 15 23.47 -27.60 7.94
CA PRO A 15 24.10 -26.79 6.91
C PRO A 15 23.30 -25.50 6.66
N ALA A 16 24.01 -24.40 6.45
CA ALA A 16 23.46 -23.13 6.01
C ALA A 16 23.50 -22.99 4.50
N LEU A 17 22.45 -22.40 3.96
CA LEU A 17 22.18 -22.28 2.55
C LEU A 17 22.10 -20.81 2.15
N ALA A 18 23.10 -20.32 1.42
CA ALA A 18 23.03 -19.06 0.71
C ALA A 18 22.74 -19.35 -0.78
N VAL A 19 21.55 -18.93 -1.24
CA VAL A 19 21.04 -19.27 -2.58
C VAL A 19 21.21 -18.07 -3.51
N GLY A 20 22.22 -18.11 -4.37
CA GLY A 20 22.39 -17.17 -5.47
C GLY A 20 21.46 -17.49 -6.66
N LEU A 21 21.68 -16.82 -7.79
CA LEU A 21 20.87 -17.06 -8.99
C LEU A 21 21.29 -18.33 -9.75
N ARG A 22 22.59 -18.65 -9.77
CA ARG A 22 23.15 -19.78 -10.54
C ARG A 22 23.71 -20.90 -9.67
N GLY A 23 24.04 -20.59 -8.43
CA GLY A 23 24.68 -21.52 -7.50
C GLY A 23 24.23 -21.27 -6.08
N VAL A 24 24.68 -22.16 -5.21
CA VAL A 24 24.35 -22.18 -3.80
C VAL A 24 25.65 -22.37 -3.04
N ALA A 25 25.89 -21.58 -1.99
CA ALA A 25 26.89 -21.94 -1.00
C ALA A 25 26.23 -22.78 0.10
N TRP A 26 26.81 -23.94 0.35
CA TRP A 26 26.38 -24.92 1.33
C TRP A 26 27.46 -25.04 2.41
N GLY A 27 27.27 -24.37 3.54
CA GLY A 27 28.26 -24.34 4.62
C GLY A 27 27.82 -25.19 5.81
N MET A 28 28.71 -26.01 6.37
CA MET A 28 28.54 -26.57 7.71
C MET A 28 29.13 -25.63 8.76
N PRO A 29 28.67 -25.66 10.02
CA PRO A 29 29.28 -24.86 11.08
C PRO A 29 30.79 -25.15 11.22
N GLY A 30 31.63 -24.12 11.02
CA GLY A 30 33.08 -24.21 11.17
C GLY A 30 33.83 -24.85 10.00
N GLU A 31 33.15 -25.16 8.89
CA GLU A 31 33.77 -25.66 7.65
C GLU A 31 33.69 -24.61 6.52
N GLU A 32 34.57 -24.71 5.53
CA GLU A 32 34.45 -23.87 4.33
C GLU A 32 33.20 -24.26 3.51
N PRO A 33 32.37 -23.29 3.07
CA PRO A 33 31.18 -23.58 2.28
C PRO A 33 31.49 -24.19 0.91
N GLU A 34 30.78 -25.27 0.56
CA GLU A 34 30.83 -25.90 -0.74
C GLU A 34 29.94 -25.15 -1.74
N SER A 35 30.40 -24.94 -2.97
CA SER A 35 29.60 -24.35 -4.05
C SER A 35 28.86 -25.44 -4.83
N LEU A 36 27.53 -25.37 -4.88
CA LEU A 36 26.65 -26.33 -5.55
C LEU A 36 25.82 -25.68 -6.66
N GLY A 37 25.43 -26.48 -7.65
CA GLY A 37 24.37 -26.08 -8.59
C GLY A 37 22.98 -26.12 -7.94
N LEU A 38 22.04 -25.29 -8.39
CA LEU A 38 20.68 -25.19 -7.81
C LEU A 38 19.95 -26.54 -7.72
N HIS A 39 19.96 -27.35 -8.79
CA HIS A 39 19.29 -28.66 -8.81
C HIS A 39 19.96 -29.66 -7.88
N GLU A 40 21.28 -29.58 -7.74
CA GLU A 40 22.02 -30.44 -6.83
C GLU A 40 21.71 -30.08 -5.37
N ALA A 41 21.73 -28.79 -5.04
CA ALA A 41 21.33 -28.29 -3.72
C ALA A 41 19.89 -28.73 -3.39
N ALA A 42 18.93 -28.55 -4.30
CA ALA A 42 17.54 -28.96 -4.10
C ALA A 42 17.40 -30.45 -3.79
N ARG A 43 18.09 -31.32 -4.54
CA ARG A 43 18.13 -32.77 -4.28
C ARG A 43 18.79 -33.07 -2.94
N ARG A 44 19.90 -32.41 -2.62
CA ARG A 44 20.64 -32.61 -1.38
C ARG A 44 19.82 -32.23 -0.14
N ILE A 45 18.98 -31.17 -0.22
CA ILE A 45 18.03 -30.81 0.84
C ILE A 45 17.00 -31.91 1.04
N HIS A 46 16.44 -32.43 -0.05
CA HIS A 46 15.48 -33.53 0.01
C HIS A 46 16.08 -34.78 0.68
N ASP A 47 17.35 -35.10 0.40
CA ASP A 47 17.98 -36.31 0.89
C ASP A 47 18.56 -36.18 2.32
N ARG A 48 19.06 -35.00 2.71
CA ARG A 48 19.78 -34.78 3.98
C ARG A 48 18.95 -34.11 5.09
N GLY A 49 17.75 -33.59 4.77
CA GLY A 49 16.87 -32.96 5.76
C GLY A 49 17.05 -31.45 5.88
N PRO A 50 16.73 -30.86 7.05
CA PRO A 50 16.54 -29.41 7.15
C PRO A 50 17.85 -28.62 7.05
N VAL A 51 17.75 -27.42 6.50
CA VAL A 51 18.87 -26.48 6.34
C VAL A 51 18.57 -25.15 7.03
N LEU A 52 19.60 -24.41 7.41
CA LEU A 52 19.49 -23.00 7.81
C LEU A 52 19.40 -22.13 6.55
N VAL A 53 18.46 -21.19 6.53
CA VAL A 53 18.27 -20.29 5.37
C VAL A 53 17.80 -18.91 5.83
N CYS A 54 18.08 -17.88 5.03
CA CYS A 54 17.41 -16.58 5.14
C CYS A 54 16.29 -16.52 4.10
N HIS A 55 15.04 -16.40 4.54
CA HIS A 55 13.86 -16.27 3.66
C HIS A 55 13.59 -17.51 2.78
N ALA A 56 13.13 -18.60 3.40
CA ALA A 56 12.82 -19.88 2.79
C ALA A 56 11.90 -19.78 1.55
N PRO A 57 10.82 -18.95 1.52
CA PRO A 57 10.00 -18.82 0.32
C PRO A 57 10.76 -18.25 -0.89
N ALA A 58 11.77 -17.39 -0.68
CA ALA A 58 12.60 -16.87 -1.77
C ALA A 58 13.60 -17.92 -2.23
N ALA A 59 14.26 -18.61 -1.30
CA ALA A 59 15.16 -19.72 -1.60
C ALA A 59 14.45 -20.84 -2.39
N ALA A 60 13.22 -21.21 -2.02
CA ALA A 60 12.45 -22.26 -2.69
C ALA A 60 12.18 -21.90 -4.17
N ARG A 61 11.80 -20.64 -4.43
CA ARG A 61 11.59 -20.16 -5.81
C ARG A 61 12.88 -20.17 -6.63
N ARG A 62 14.01 -19.74 -6.04
CA ARG A 62 15.33 -19.78 -6.70
C ARG A 62 15.75 -21.22 -7.01
N LEU A 63 15.52 -22.15 -6.08
CA LEU A 63 15.74 -23.58 -6.26
C LEU A 63 14.72 -24.27 -7.18
N LYS A 64 13.66 -23.57 -7.61
CA LYS A 64 12.53 -24.10 -8.39
C LYS A 64 11.82 -25.28 -7.70
N THR A 65 11.69 -25.20 -6.38
CA THR A 65 10.93 -26.15 -5.55
C THR A 65 9.72 -25.45 -4.92
N ALA A 66 8.71 -26.24 -4.52
CA ALA A 66 7.51 -25.68 -3.88
C ALA A 66 7.78 -25.19 -2.45
N SER A 67 8.48 -26.02 -1.66
CA SER A 67 8.94 -25.75 -0.30
C SER A 67 9.97 -26.81 0.08
N PHE A 68 10.72 -26.58 1.16
CA PHE A 68 11.63 -27.58 1.72
C PHE A 68 11.74 -27.41 3.24
N PRO A 69 12.11 -28.47 3.99
CA PRO A 69 12.34 -28.36 5.43
C PRO A 69 13.48 -27.37 5.71
N ALA A 70 13.22 -26.33 6.50
CA ALA A 70 14.21 -25.31 6.79
C ALA A 70 14.01 -24.71 8.18
N LEU A 71 15.10 -24.23 8.75
CA LEU A 71 15.11 -23.29 9.86
C LEU A 71 15.35 -21.90 9.25
N ASP A 72 14.26 -21.14 9.09
CA ASP A 72 14.34 -19.80 8.51
C ASP A 72 14.74 -18.78 9.59
N LEU A 73 15.85 -18.07 9.36
CA LEU A 73 16.33 -17.06 10.29
C LEU A 73 15.43 -15.84 10.40
N LEU A 74 14.62 -15.53 9.38
CA LEU A 74 13.67 -14.44 9.47
C LEU A 74 12.49 -14.79 10.38
N GLU A 75 12.10 -16.07 10.48
CA GLU A 75 11.14 -16.52 11.50
C GLU A 75 11.71 -16.36 12.90
N LEU A 76 12.97 -16.79 13.12
CA LEU A 76 13.64 -16.61 14.40
C LEU A 76 13.80 -15.13 14.74
N PHE A 77 14.21 -14.30 13.78
CA PHE A 77 14.34 -12.86 13.94
C PHE A 77 13.00 -12.23 14.34
N ALA A 78 11.90 -12.53 13.63
CA ALA A 78 10.57 -12.01 13.95
C ALA A 78 10.09 -12.43 15.35
N PHE A 79 10.49 -13.62 15.82
CA PHE A 79 10.18 -14.09 17.17
C PHE A 79 11.02 -13.37 18.24
N VAL A 80 12.33 -13.25 18.04
CA VAL A 80 13.28 -12.69 19.01
C VAL A 80 13.20 -11.16 19.07
N ARG A 81 13.13 -10.50 17.91
CA ARG A 81 13.07 -9.04 17.75
C ARG A 81 11.78 -8.62 17.02
N PRO A 82 10.59 -8.86 17.62
CA PRO A 82 9.34 -8.46 17.00
C PRO A 82 9.27 -6.94 16.84
N ALA A 83 8.62 -6.48 15.76
CA ALA A 83 8.47 -5.06 15.42
C ALA A 83 9.79 -4.29 15.20
N CYS A 84 10.91 -4.98 14.95
CA CYS A 84 12.17 -4.38 14.53
C CYS A 84 12.35 -4.48 13.00
N PHE A 85 12.93 -3.44 12.39
CA PHE A 85 13.23 -3.42 10.97
C PHE A 85 14.37 -4.38 10.63
N CYS A 86 14.20 -5.16 9.55
CA CYS A 86 15.22 -6.02 8.97
C CYS A 86 14.89 -6.21 7.49
N LEU A 87 15.89 -6.11 6.61
CA LEU A 87 15.74 -6.50 5.22
C LEU A 87 15.78 -8.04 5.12
N PRO A 88 15.02 -8.67 4.21
CA PRO A 88 14.95 -10.13 4.11
C PRO A 88 16.12 -10.72 3.31
N THR A 89 17.34 -10.22 3.54
CA THR A 89 18.58 -10.69 2.91
C THR A 89 19.63 -11.00 3.97
N PRO A 90 20.64 -11.85 3.69
CA PRO A 90 21.74 -12.08 4.62
C PRO A 90 22.44 -10.77 5.04
N ALA A 91 22.71 -9.86 4.11
CA ALA A 91 23.25 -8.53 4.43
C ALA A 91 22.30 -7.70 5.31
N GLY A 92 21.00 -7.79 5.07
CA GLY A 92 19.96 -7.21 5.91
C GLY A 92 19.99 -7.70 7.36
N LEU A 93 20.09 -9.02 7.54
CA LEU A 93 20.24 -9.65 8.85
C LEU A 93 21.55 -9.24 9.53
N ALA A 94 22.66 -9.14 8.77
CA ALA A 94 23.93 -8.66 9.31
C ALA A 94 23.77 -7.26 9.89
N GLY A 95 23.20 -6.33 9.11
CA GLY A 95 22.94 -4.96 9.55
C GLY A 95 22.01 -4.88 10.76
N ALA A 96 20.95 -5.69 10.81
CA ALA A 96 20.01 -5.71 11.95
C ALA A 96 20.59 -6.33 13.23
N LEU A 97 21.69 -7.07 13.13
CA LEU A 97 22.37 -7.75 14.23
C LEU A 97 23.76 -7.17 14.51
N ASP A 98 24.12 -6.03 13.89
CA ASP A 98 25.44 -5.39 13.98
C ASP A 98 26.60 -6.34 13.63
N LEU A 99 26.40 -7.22 12.66
CA LEU A 99 27.41 -8.13 12.11
C LEU A 99 28.05 -7.56 10.84
N PRO A 100 29.29 -7.95 10.48
CA PRO A 100 29.90 -7.56 9.23
C PRO A 100 29.06 -7.99 8.01
N PRO A 101 28.84 -7.12 7.02
CA PRO A 101 28.07 -7.46 5.84
C PRO A 101 28.83 -8.47 4.97
N PRO A 102 28.16 -9.51 4.44
CA PRO A 102 28.78 -10.49 3.54
C PRO A 102 28.93 -9.89 2.12
N THR A 103 29.99 -10.29 1.42
CA THR A 103 30.29 -9.90 0.05
C THR A 103 30.22 -11.07 -0.94
N THR A 104 30.22 -12.31 -0.45
CA THR A 104 30.14 -13.53 -1.27
C THR A 104 29.10 -14.51 -0.72
N LEU A 105 28.61 -15.43 -1.55
CA LEU A 105 27.67 -16.49 -1.10
C LEU A 105 28.27 -17.35 0.03
N ALA A 106 29.57 -17.59 0.02
CA ALA A 106 30.24 -18.35 1.08
C ALA A 106 30.18 -17.58 2.42
N GLU A 107 30.46 -16.28 2.40
CA GLU A 107 30.31 -15.42 3.57
C GLU A 107 28.86 -15.32 4.03
N GLU A 108 27.89 -15.27 3.11
CA GLU A 108 26.47 -15.32 3.45
C GLU A 108 26.12 -16.60 4.21
N ALA A 109 26.56 -17.78 3.72
CA ALA A 109 26.29 -19.06 4.37
C ALA A 109 26.93 -19.14 5.77
N ALA A 110 28.15 -18.63 5.93
CA ALA A 110 28.81 -18.54 7.24
C ALA A 110 28.06 -17.60 8.19
N LEU A 111 27.64 -16.43 7.69
CA LEU A 111 26.87 -15.44 8.45
C LEU A 111 25.57 -16.02 9.00
N LEU A 112 24.86 -16.90 8.27
CA LEU A 112 23.59 -17.47 8.76
C LEU A 112 23.78 -18.21 10.10
N HIS A 113 24.87 -18.96 10.26
CA HIS A 113 25.17 -19.62 11.55
C HIS A 113 25.44 -18.59 12.66
N GLN A 114 26.21 -17.55 12.36
CA GLN A 114 26.52 -16.49 13.31
C GLN A 114 25.26 -15.72 13.72
N ALA A 115 24.37 -15.42 12.77
CA ALA A 115 23.10 -14.78 13.02
C ALA A 115 22.18 -15.65 13.90
N ALA A 116 22.12 -16.96 13.65
CA ALA A 116 21.38 -17.91 14.51
C ALA A 116 21.88 -17.86 15.96
N LEU A 117 23.19 -17.93 16.16
CA LEU A 117 23.83 -17.85 17.47
C LEU A 117 23.52 -16.52 18.16
N THR A 118 23.69 -15.39 17.46
CA THR A 118 23.41 -14.06 18.01
C THR A 118 21.95 -13.92 18.43
N LEU A 119 21.00 -14.40 17.63
CA LEU A 119 19.57 -14.36 17.94
C LEU A 119 19.22 -15.22 19.16
N LEU A 120 19.72 -16.45 19.24
CA LEU A 120 19.47 -17.33 20.39
C LEU A 120 20.15 -16.82 21.67
N SER A 121 21.35 -16.23 21.56
CA SER A 121 22.05 -15.59 22.68
C SER A 121 21.32 -14.34 23.18
N ASN A 122 20.80 -13.52 22.26
CA ASN A 122 19.94 -12.39 22.61
C ASN A 122 18.68 -12.84 23.37
N LEU A 123 18.11 -13.99 22.98
CA LEU A 123 16.94 -14.53 23.63
C LEU A 123 17.23 -15.05 25.04
N SER A 124 18.38 -15.69 25.27
CA SER A 124 18.75 -16.24 26.58
C SER A 124 19.26 -15.20 27.57
N ARG A 125 19.84 -14.11 27.08
CA ARG A 125 20.40 -13.02 27.91
C ARG A 125 19.44 -11.83 28.07
N GLY A 126 18.49 -11.67 27.15
CA GLY A 126 17.55 -10.56 27.13
C GLY A 126 16.29 -10.80 27.96
N ASP A 127 15.42 -9.80 28.01
CA ASP A 127 14.02 -9.97 28.43
C ASP A 127 13.18 -10.21 27.17
N PRO A 128 12.82 -11.47 26.86
CA PRO A 128 12.03 -11.79 25.68
C PRO A 128 10.55 -11.37 25.85
N GLY A 129 10.16 -10.88 27.03
CA GLY A 129 8.79 -10.62 27.43
C GLY A 129 8.10 -11.87 27.95
N ARG A 130 7.20 -11.69 28.93
CA ARG A 130 6.50 -12.76 29.66
C ARG A 130 5.78 -13.81 28.82
N ASP A 131 5.49 -13.51 27.55
CA ASP A 131 4.70 -14.37 26.66
C ASP A 131 5.54 -15.19 25.69
N ALA A 132 6.85 -14.93 25.60
CA ALA A 132 7.72 -15.64 24.67
C ALA A 132 7.66 -17.16 24.87
N GLY A 133 7.80 -17.64 26.11
CA GLY A 133 7.68 -19.08 26.45
C GLY A 133 6.33 -19.68 26.04
N PRO A 134 5.19 -19.15 26.54
CA PRO A 134 3.86 -19.61 26.14
C PRO A 134 3.61 -19.60 24.63
N VAL A 135 4.07 -18.57 23.91
CA VAL A 135 3.95 -18.51 22.44
C VAL A 135 4.81 -19.57 21.77
N ALA A 136 6.07 -19.75 22.20
CA ALA A 136 6.94 -20.80 21.66
C ALA A 136 6.31 -22.18 21.83
N TRP A 137 5.72 -22.49 23.00
CA TRP A 137 5.00 -23.74 23.23
C TRP A 137 3.78 -23.92 22.31
N ALA A 138 3.03 -22.84 22.04
CA ALA A 138 1.92 -22.88 21.09
C ALA A 138 2.41 -23.20 19.67
N MET A 139 3.51 -22.57 19.25
CA MET A 139 4.13 -22.80 17.95
C MET A 139 4.68 -24.23 17.82
N THR A 140 5.19 -24.83 18.90
CA THR A 140 5.64 -26.24 18.91
C THR A 140 4.52 -27.21 18.52
N ARG A 141 3.25 -26.93 18.84
CA ARG A 141 2.11 -27.76 18.38
C ARG A 141 1.91 -27.74 16.86
N GLY A 142 2.35 -26.67 16.21
CA GLY A 142 2.38 -26.55 14.75
C GLY A 142 3.68 -27.06 14.12
N ASN A 143 4.48 -27.85 14.86
CA ASN A 143 5.77 -28.37 14.43
C ASN A 143 6.80 -27.27 14.08
N TRP A 144 6.88 -26.22 14.90
CA TRP A 144 7.85 -25.14 14.69
C TRP A 144 9.31 -25.65 14.75
N ALA A 145 10.05 -25.48 13.65
CA ALA A 145 11.40 -26.04 13.49
C ALA A 145 12.43 -25.47 14.48
N TRP A 146 12.23 -24.24 14.95
CA TRP A 146 13.10 -23.58 15.92
C TRP A 146 12.81 -23.96 17.38
N ALA A 147 11.69 -24.63 17.68
CA ALA A 147 11.29 -24.95 19.04
C ALA A 147 12.38 -25.68 19.88
N PRO A 148 13.14 -26.66 19.34
CA PRO A 148 14.20 -27.36 20.10
C PRO A 148 15.36 -26.47 20.54
N TYR A 149 15.51 -25.29 19.93
CA TYR A 149 16.59 -24.33 20.22
C TYR A 149 16.07 -23.13 21.01
N VAL A 150 14.86 -22.67 20.70
CA VAL A 150 14.22 -21.51 21.34
C VAL A 150 13.72 -21.82 22.75
N LEU A 151 13.08 -22.97 22.98
CA LEU A 151 12.57 -23.31 24.32
C LEU A 151 13.70 -23.39 25.36
N PRO A 152 14.82 -24.09 25.12
CA PRO A 152 15.96 -24.05 26.05
C PRO A 152 16.56 -22.66 26.24
N ALA A 153 16.65 -21.86 25.17
CA ALA A 153 17.14 -20.48 25.26
C ALA A 153 16.23 -19.60 26.14
N LEU A 154 14.93 -19.87 26.18
CA LEU A 154 13.96 -19.22 27.08
C LEU A 154 13.98 -19.78 28.53
N GLY A 155 14.80 -20.81 28.80
CA GLY A 155 14.79 -21.53 30.08
C GLY A 155 13.57 -22.44 30.26
N GLU A 156 12.84 -22.75 29.19
CA GLU A 156 11.69 -23.66 29.20
C GLU A 156 12.18 -25.11 29.02
N SER A 157 11.91 -25.98 29.99
CA SER A 157 12.30 -27.40 29.96
C SER A 157 11.14 -28.33 30.35
N GLY A 158 10.99 -29.46 29.66
CA GLY A 158 9.98 -30.50 29.95
C GLY A 158 9.23 -30.98 28.71
N ASP A 159 8.24 -31.88 28.91
CA ASP A 159 7.30 -32.28 27.86
C ASP A 159 6.27 -31.16 27.59
N LEU A 160 5.57 -31.24 26.45
CA LEU A 160 4.44 -30.35 26.12
C LEU A 160 3.52 -30.23 27.34
N PRO A 161 3.33 -29.02 27.91
CA PRO A 161 2.57 -28.87 29.15
C PRO A 161 1.16 -29.46 29.03
N HIS A 162 0.85 -30.52 29.78
CA HIS A 162 -0.45 -31.22 29.72
C HIS A 162 -1.64 -30.35 30.21
N SER A 163 -1.37 -29.28 30.97
CA SER A 163 -2.40 -28.52 31.72
C SER A 163 -2.45 -27.01 31.45
N ARG A 164 -1.56 -26.45 30.61
CA ARG A 164 -1.66 -25.03 30.24
C ARG A 164 -2.47 -24.88 28.97
N ASN A 165 -3.42 -23.94 28.99
CA ASN A 165 -4.16 -23.50 27.82
C ASN A 165 -3.14 -22.80 26.89
N LEU A 166 -2.42 -23.55 26.05
CA LEU A 166 -1.27 -23.05 25.27
C LEU A 166 -1.63 -21.86 24.37
N SER A 167 -2.91 -21.69 24.04
CA SER A 167 -3.44 -20.52 23.34
C SER A 167 -3.33 -19.22 24.14
N GLU A 168 -3.15 -19.26 25.47
CA GLU A 168 -3.01 -18.07 26.32
C GLU A 168 -1.85 -17.18 25.89
N GLY A 169 -0.72 -17.75 25.44
CA GLY A 169 0.40 -16.98 24.90
C GLY A 169 -0.03 -16.10 23.72
N LEU A 170 -0.92 -16.63 22.87
CA LEU A 170 -1.41 -15.98 21.65
C LEU A 170 -2.47 -14.89 21.91
N LYS A 171 -3.03 -14.83 23.13
CA LYS A 171 -4.11 -13.88 23.49
C LYS A 171 -3.59 -12.46 23.75
N VAL A 172 -3.04 -11.82 22.73
CA VAL A 172 -2.46 -10.45 22.82
C VAL A 172 -3.41 -9.46 23.51
N TRP A 173 -4.72 -9.55 23.24
CA TRP A 173 -5.74 -8.66 23.78
C TRP A 173 -5.90 -8.74 25.31
N THR A 174 -5.49 -9.81 26.00
CA THR A 174 -5.63 -9.87 27.48
C THR A 174 -4.67 -8.90 28.18
N ARG A 175 -3.61 -8.47 27.48
CA ARG A 175 -2.48 -7.72 28.04
C ARG A 175 -2.47 -6.25 27.67
N ARG A 176 -3.26 -5.89 26.66
CA ARG A 176 -3.34 -4.51 26.21
C ARG A 176 -4.23 -3.71 27.14
N ALA A 177 -3.74 -2.52 27.51
CA ALA A 177 -4.52 -1.55 28.24
C ALA A 177 -5.73 -1.11 27.42
N ASP A 178 -6.85 -0.92 28.11
CA ASP A 178 -8.02 -0.28 27.55
C ASP A 178 -7.68 1.18 27.23
N TRP A 179 -8.16 1.69 26.09
CA TRP A 179 -8.21 3.12 25.87
C TRP A 179 -9.35 3.73 26.71
N SER A 180 -9.18 4.97 27.13
CA SER A 180 -10.20 5.73 27.86
C SER A 180 -10.81 6.80 26.96
N GLU A 181 -12.12 6.96 27.05
CA GLU A 181 -12.79 8.12 26.46
C GLU A 181 -12.45 9.35 27.30
N HIS A 182 -12.30 10.48 26.65
CA HIS A 182 -12.02 11.75 27.32
C HIS A 182 -13.07 12.77 26.89
N ALA A 183 -13.14 13.90 27.61
CA ALA A 183 -13.98 15.00 27.18
C ALA A 183 -13.65 15.40 25.73
N PRO A 184 -14.66 15.75 24.90
CA PRO A 184 -14.44 16.31 23.57
C PRO A 184 -13.48 17.50 23.65
N GLU A 185 -12.54 17.56 22.72
CA GLU A 185 -11.63 18.71 22.64
C GLU A 185 -12.42 19.96 22.21
N PRO A 186 -12.06 21.15 22.72
CA PRO A 186 -12.60 22.39 22.20
C PRO A 186 -12.27 22.52 20.69
N PRO A 187 -13.07 23.28 19.93
CA PRO A 187 -12.74 23.57 18.54
C PRO A 187 -11.37 24.25 18.45
N ALA A 188 -10.62 23.93 17.38
CA ALA A 188 -9.33 24.54 17.13
C ALA A 188 -9.45 26.07 16.93
N GLY A 189 -8.42 26.80 17.34
CA GLY A 189 -8.29 28.23 17.08
C GLY A 189 -8.08 28.55 15.59
N HIS A 190 -8.02 29.85 15.30
CA HIS A 190 -7.88 30.38 13.93
C HIS A 190 -6.73 31.39 13.79
N LEU A 191 -5.73 31.36 14.67
CA LEU A 191 -4.56 32.23 14.56
C LEU A 191 -3.75 31.87 13.29
N PRO A 192 -3.38 32.86 12.46
CA PRO A 192 -2.58 32.63 11.26
C PRO A 192 -1.16 32.16 11.62
N VAL A 193 -0.43 31.69 10.61
CA VAL A 193 1.01 31.43 10.71
C VAL A 193 1.74 32.49 9.91
N GLU A 194 2.46 33.36 10.60
CA GLU A 194 3.25 34.37 9.91
C GLU A 194 4.42 33.72 9.15
N PRO A 195 4.81 34.22 7.97
CA PRO A 195 5.95 33.70 7.21
C PRO A 195 7.25 33.62 8.04
N VAL A 196 7.44 34.57 8.97
CA VAL A 196 8.59 34.60 9.88
C VAL A 196 8.54 33.44 10.89
N GLU A 197 7.36 33.08 11.40
CA GLU A 197 7.18 31.94 12.30
C GLU A 197 7.46 30.62 11.57
N ALA A 198 6.96 30.47 10.35
CA ALA A 198 7.23 29.30 9.50
C ALA A 198 8.73 29.12 9.25
N ARG A 199 9.43 30.20 8.88
CA ARG A 199 10.89 30.19 8.68
C ARG A 199 11.64 29.86 9.97
N ALA A 200 11.26 30.47 11.09
CA ALA A 200 11.90 30.21 12.38
C ALA A 200 11.73 28.75 12.82
N GLN A 201 10.54 28.16 12.63
CA GLN A 201 10.31 26.75 12.93
C GLN A 201 11.09 25.83 11.99
N LEU A 202 11.21 26.17 10.71
CA LEU A 202 12.03 25.42 9.75
C LEU A 202 13.50 25.39 10.19
N VAL A 203 14.07 26.53 10.61
CA VAL A 203 15.47 26.57 11.13
C VAL A 203 15.64 25.63 12.33
N LYS A 204 14.67 25.59 13.25
CA LYS A 204 14.71 24.65 14.39
C LYS A 204 14.70 23.19 13.94
N LEU A 205 13.89 22.84 12.94
CA LEU A 205 13.79 21.48 12.39
C LEU A 205 15.06 21.02 11.67
N LEU A 206 15.72 21.96 10.99
CA LEU A 206 16.96 21.70 10.27
C LEU A 206 18.15 21.54 11.21
N GLY A 207 18.16 22.26 12.33
CA GLY A 207 19.26 22.27 13.29
C GLY A 207 20.48 23.08 12.81
N ASN A 208 21.51 23.17 13.66
CA ASN A 208 22.65 24.08 13.45
C ASN A 208 23.65 23.60 12.38
N SER A 209 23.53 22.35 11.92
CA SER A 209 24.45 21.74 10.95
C SER A 209 23.87 21.66 9.53
N ALA A 210 22.66 22.17 9.31
CA ALA A 210 22.02 22.13 8.01
C ALA A 210 22.55 23.22 7.08
N GLU A 211 22.64 22.87 5.80
CA GLU A 211 22.91 23.80 4.71
C GLU A 211 21.82 24.89 4.63
N ASP A 212 22.23 26.15 4.47
CA ASP A 212 21.28 27.23 4.29
C ASP A 212 20.70 27.20 2.86
N ARG A 213 19.38 26.97 2.77
CA ARG A 213 18.64 26.91 1.49
C ARG A 213 17.57 28.00 1.48
N PRO A 214 17.84 29.18 0.90
CA PRO A 214 16.86 30.26 0.77
C PRO A 214 15.55 29.79 0.12
N GLN A 215 15.65 28.95 -0.91
CA GLN A 215 14.54 28.32 -1.61
C GLN A 215 13.59 27.58 -0.66
N GLN A 216 14.12 26.85 0.32
CA GLN A 216 13.32 26.11 1.30
C GLN A 216 12.58 27.06 2.25
N LYS A 217 13.24 28.14 2.67
CA LYS A 217 12.67 29.19 3.53
C LYS A 217 11.57 29.98 2.81
N ASP A 218 11.75 30.23 1.52
CA ASP A 218 10.76 30.88 0.66
C ASP A 218 9.54 29.98 0.44
N TYR A 219 9.78 28.70 0.16
CA TYR A 219 8.71 27.70 0.07
C TYR A 219 7.91 27.61 1.39
N ALA A 220 8.57 27.50 2.54
CA ALA A 220 7.90 27.43 3.83
C ALA A 220 7.08 28.69 4.16
N ALA A 221 7.60 29.87 3.77
CA ALA A 221 6.90 31.14 3.90
C ALA A 221 5.66 31.21 3.00
N ALA A 222 5.77 30.79 1.74
CA ALA A 222 4.66 30.80 0.79
C ALA A 222 3.54 29.81 1.20
N VAL A 223 3.92 28.66 1.77
CA VAL A 223 2.96 27.65 2.24
C VAL A 223 2.20 28.10 3.50
N ALA A 224 2.72 29.09 4.24
CA ALA A 224 2.11 29.56 5.48
C ALA A 224 0.72 30.22 5.25
N THR A 225 0.48 30.82 4.08
CA THR A 225 -0.80 31.49 3.76
C THR A 225 -1.99 30.53 3.71
N ALA A 226 -1.76 29.23 3.45
CA ALA A 226 -2.80 28.21 3.56
C ALA A 226 -3.34 28.03 4.99
N PHE A 227 -2.63 28.57 6.00
CA PHE A 227 -3.00 28.50 7.40
C PHE A 227 -3.71 29.77 7.89
N ASP A 228 -3.93 30.75 7.01
CA ASP A 228 -4.70 31.94 7.34
C ASP A 228 -6.16 31.61 7.70
N PRO A 229 -6.84 32.48 8.47
CA PRO A 229 -8.27 32.36 8.71
C PRO A 229 -9.06 32.39 7.40
N CYS A 230 -10.22 31.72 7.42
CA CYS A 230 -11.16 31.74 6.30
C CYS A 230 -12.06 32.98 6.45
N ASP A 231 -12.13 33.84 5.44
CA ASP A 231 -12.93 35.07 5.48
C ASP A 231 -14.41 34.83 5.18
N ALA A 232 -14.73 33.77 4.43
CA ALA A 232 -16.08 33.43 4.01
C ALA A 232 -16.32 31.92 4.01
N GLU A 233 -17.56 31.50 4.25
CA GLU A 233 -17.95 30.09 4.18
C GLU A 233 -17.76 29.53 2.77
N GLY A 234 -17.12 28.36 2.64
CA GLY A 234 -16.85 27.74 1.34
C GLY A 234 -15.63 28.31 0.58
N GLU A 235 -14.88 29.25 1.16
CA GLU A 235 -13.72 29.91 0.54
C GLU A 235 -12.41 29.66 1.29
N PRO A 236 -11.94 28.39 1.38
CA PRO A 236 -10.73 28.06 2.10
C PRO A 236 -9.49 28.80 1.57
N SER A 237 -8.54 29.07 2.45
CA SER A 237 -7.21 29.59 2.06
C SER A 237 -6.37 28.46 1.47
N VAL A 238 -6.11 28.51 0.16
CA VAL A 238 -5.48 27.42 -0.58
C VAL A 238 -4.18 27.86 -1.24
N VAL A 239 -3.14 27.05 -1.06
CA VAL A 239 -1.86 27.22 -1.74
C VAL A 239 -1.58 26.01 -2.64
N LEU A 240 -1.31 26.27 -3.91
CA LEU A 240 -0.82 25.31 -4.88
C LEU A 240 0.68 25.56 -5.10
N ALA A 241 1.53 24.69 -4.53
CA ALA A 241 2.97 24.92 -4.46
C ALA A 241 3.80 23.84 -5.18
N GLU A 242 4.56 24.21 -6.21
CA GLU A 242 5.58 23.36 -6.80
C GLU A 242 6.94 23.61 -6.12
N ALA A 243 7.54 22.57 -5.53
CA ALA A 243 8.86 22.65 -4.91
C ALA A 243 9.78 21.60 -5.53
N GLY A 244 10.74 22.05 -6.35
CA GLY A 244 11.67 21.16 -7.06
C GLY A 244 12.36 20.14 -6.13
N THR A 245 12.76 18.99 -6.68
CA THR A 245 13.48 17.97 -5.91
C THR A 245 14.71 18.58 -5.24
N GLY A 246 14.98 18.19 -3.99
CA GLY A 246 16.11 18.71 -3.20
C GLY A 246 15.81 19.96 -2.38
N VAL A 247 14.74 20.71 -2.68
CA VAL A 247 14.36 21.91 -1.91
C VAL A 247 14.12 21.59 -0.43
N GLY A 248 13.73 20.35 -0.10
CA GLY A 248 13.34 19.99 1.27
C GLY A 248 11.88 20.31 1.56
N LYS A 249 11.02 20.04 0.56
CA LYS A 249 9.55 20.21 0.57
C LYS A 249 8.90 19.71 1.87
N THR A 250 9.26 18.52 2.33
CA THR A 250 8.67 17.87 3.51
C THR A 250 8.81 18.71 4.77
N LEU A 251 10.03 19.09 5.15
CA LEU A 251 10.22 19.96 6.32
C LEU A 251 9.67 21.37 6.07
N GLY A 252 9.65 21.82 4.82
CA GLY A 252 9.10 23.11 4.42
C GLY A 252 7.61 23.25 4.71
N TYR A 253 6.80 22.21 4.51
CA TYR A 253 5.37 22.23 4.87
C TYR A 253 5.09 21.77 6.31
N ILE A 254 5.96 20.93 6.92
CA ILE A 254 5.83 20.53 8.34
C ILE A 254 6.03 21.74 9.25
N ALA A 255 6.94 22.66 8.89
CA ALA A 255 7.22 23.84 9.69
C ALA A 255 5.97 24.70 9.97
N PRO A 256 5.27 25.26 8.96
CA PRO A 256 4.05 26.03 9.20
C PRO A 256 2.92 25.18 9.81
N ALA A 257 2.78 23.91 9.42
CA ALA A 257 1.78 23.01 9.99
C ALA A 257 1.94 22.83 11.51
N ALA A 258 3.16 22.61 11.98
CA ALA A 258 3.45 22.46 13.40
C ALA A 258 3.24 23.76 14.19
N VAL A 259 3.56 24.91 13.60
CA VAL A 259 3.27 26.22 14.21
C VAL A 259 1.77 26.40 14.38
N TRP A 260 0.99 26.16 13.32
CA TRP A 260 -0.46 26.27 13.37
C TRP A 260 -1.07 25.34 14.42
N ALA A 261 -0.67 24.07 14.42
CA ALA A 261 -1.20 23.07 15.35
C ALA A 261 -1.00 23.46 16.82
N ARG A 262 0.16 24.03 17.16
CA ARG A 262 0.47 24.48 18.53
C ARG A 262 -0.26 25.76 18.92
N LYS A 263 -0.36 26.74 18.01
CA LYS A 263 -1.08 28.01 18.27
C LYS A 263 -2.58 27.78 18.44
N ASN A 264 -3.13 26.82 17.71
CA ASN A 264 -4.58 26.64 17.58
C ASN A 264 -5.10 25.39 18.29
N HIS A 265 -4.24 24.57 18.89
CA HIS A 265 -4.63 23.34 19.59
C HIS A 265 -5.51 22.42 18.71
N GLY A 266 -5.13 22.29 17.44
CA GLY A 266 -5.87 21.51 16.45
C GLY A 266 -4.95 20.66 15.55
N PRO A 267 -5.42 19.50 15.07
CA PRO A 267 -4.61 18.63 14.22
C PRO A 267 -4.48 19.19 12.80
N VAL A 268 -3.28 19.12 12.23
CA VAL A 268 -3.06 19.29 10.78
C VAL A 268 -2.89 17.92 10.13
N TRP A 269 -3.66 17.66 9.08
CA TRP A 269 -3.60 16.40 8.35
C TRP A 269 -2.68 16.49 7.14
N ILE A 270 -1.62 15.70 7.14
CA ILE A 270 -0.69 15.59 6.01
C ILE A 270 -1.01 14.29 5.26
N SER A 271 -1.56 14.44 4.06
CA SER A 271 -1.94 13.35 3.18
C SER A 271 -0.86 13.14 2.11
N THR A 272 -0.41 11.91 1.91
CA THR A 272 0.54 11.54 0.84
C THR A 272 0.04 10.34 0.03
N TYR A 273 0.68 10.01 -1.09
CA TYR A 273 0.16 9.00 -2.01
C TYR A 273 0.42 7.54 -1.58
N THR A 274 1.68 7.17 -1.30
CA THR A 274 2.06 5.77 -1.06
C THR A 274 2.36 5.51 0.43
N ARG A 275 2.23 4.24 0.85
CA ARG A 275 2.58 3.80 2.20
C ARG A 275 4.07 3.98 2.50
N ASN A 276 4.94 3.84 1.50
CA ASN A 276 6.38 4.10 1.64
C ASN A 276 6.65 5.57 1.97
N LEU A 277 5.98 6.48 1.27
CA LEU A 277 6.09 7.93 1.52
C LEU A 277 5.54 8.29 2.91
N GLN A 278 4.48 7.65 3.37
CA GLN A 278 4.00 7.82 4.76
C GLN A 278 5.05 7.43 5.79
N ARG A 279 5.75 6.31 5.59
CA ARG A 279 6.81 5.86 6.51
C ARG A 279 7.98 6.84 6.52
N GLN A 280 8.36 7.36 5.35
CA GLN A 280 9.37 8.40 5.24
C GLN A 280 8.95 9.68 5.95
N LEU A 281 7.70 10.11 5.77
CA LEU A 281 7.14 11.26 6.45
C LEU A 281 7.10 11.06 7.97
N ASP A 282 6.70 9.88 8.47
CA ASP A 282 6.78 9.55 9.90
C ASP A 282 8.22 9.64 10.40
N GLY A 283 9.22 9.20 9.64
CA GLY A 283 10.64 9.37 9.98
C GLY A 283 11.08 10.84 10.04
N GLU A 284 10.65 11.69 9.11
CA GLU A 284 10.96 13.13 9.16
C GLU A 284 10.36 13.83 10.39
N LEU A 285 9.25 13.32 10.94
CA LEU A 285 8.67 13.82 12.19
C LEU A 285 9.57 13.56 13.42
N ASP A 286 10.59 12.71 13.34
CA ASP A 286 11.59 12.58 14.40
C ASP A 286 12.38 13.88 14.62
N ARG A 287 12.50 14.73 13.59
CA ARG A 287 13.11 16.06 13.73
C ARG A 287 12.19 17.04 14.46
N LEU A 288 10.88 16.86 14.33
CA LEU A 288 9.88 17.67 15.02
C LEU A 288 9.69 17.21 16.47
N TYR A 289 9.74 15.90 16.71
CA TYR A 289 9.60 15.27 18.03
C TYR A 289 10.75 14.27 18.26
N PRO A 290 11.93 14.74 18.72
CA PRO A 290 13.07 13.86 18.98
C PRO A 290 12.82 12.86 20.11
N ASP A 291 11.97 13.21 21.08
CA ASP A 291 11.53 12.29 22.12
C ASP A 291 10.43 11.34 21.60
N ARG A 292 10.65 10.03 21.76
CA ARG A 292 9.72 9.00 21.27
C ARG A 292 8.37 9.07 21.98
N GLY A 293 8.34 9.39 23.27
CA GLY A 293 7.10 9.52 24.04
C GLY A 293 6.26 10.69 23.52
N GLU A 294 6.89 11.83 23.30
CA GLU A 294 6.27 13.01 22.70
C GLU A 294 5.76 12.72 21.29
N LYS A 295 6.56 12.08 20.43
CA LYS A 295 6.14 11.69 19.07
C LYS A 295 4.89 10.81 19.11
N ILE A 296 4.85 9.81 19.98
CA ILE A 296 3.67 8.95 20.15
C ILE A 296 2.46 9.77 20.62
N ALA A 297 2.64 10.78 21.46
CA ALA A 297 1.52 11.61 21.90
C ALA A 297 1.00 12.55 20.80
N LYS A 298 1.90 13.14 20.00
CA LYS A 298 1.61 14.29 19.12
C LYS A 298 1.56 13.98 17.61
N ALA A 299 2.08 12.84 17.18
CA ALA A 299 2.04 12.38 15.80
C ALA A 299 1.30 11.05 15.69
N VAL A 300 0.39 10.96 14.70
CA VAL A 300 -0.41 9.76 14.47
C VAL A 300 -0.43 9.42 12.98
N VAL A 301 -0.19 8.15 12.66
CA VAL A 301 -0.35 7.62 11.30
C VAL A 301 -1.72 6.94 11.17
N ARG A 302 -2.49 7.34 10.17
CA ARG A 302 -3.84 6.85 9.84
C ARG A 302 -3.85 6.15 8.48
N LYS A 303 -4.48 4.97 8.44
CA LYS A 303 -4.69 4.14 7.25
C LYS A 303 -6.13 3.59 7.24
N GLY A 304 -6.54 2.94 6.15
CA GLY A 304 -7.80 2.18 6.11
C GLY A 304 -7.78 1.02 7.10
N ARG A 305 -8.97 0.58 7.58
CA ARG A 305 -9.13 -0.49 8.58
C ARG A 305 -8.50 -1.81 8.15
N GLU A 306 -8.48 -2.09 6.85
CA GLU A 306 -7.87 -3.26 6.22
C GLU A 306 -6.34 -3.34 6.37
N ASN A 307 -5.72 -2.27 6.87
CA ASN A 307 -4.28 -2.21 7.11
C ASN A 307 -3.90 -2.47 8.57
N TYR A 308 -4.87 -2.69 9.47
CA TYR A 308 -4.60 -2.90 10.88
C TYR A 308 -4.96 -4.32 11.33
N LEU A 309 -4.22 -4.82 12.32
CA LEU A 309 -4.55 -6.07 13.00
C LEU A 309 -5.89 -5.98 13.72
N CYS A 310 -6.83 -6.82 13.31
CA CYS A 310 -8.10 -6.99 13.99
C CYS A 310 -7.95 -7.99 15.14
N LEU A 311 -8.04 -7.51 16.39
CA LEU A 311 -7.93 -8.35 17.58
C LEU A 311 -9.04 -9.43 17.64
N LEU A 312 -10.23 -9.14 17.10
CA LEU A 312 -11.30 -10.12 16.99
C LEU A 312 -10.95 -11.24 16.02
N ASN A 313 -10.43 -10.90 14.84
CA ASN A 313 -10.04 -11.91 13.86
C ASN A 313 -8.87 -12.76 14.38
N LEU A 314 -7.94 -12.15 15.12
CA LEU A 314 -6.87 -12.88 15.81
C LEU A 314 -7.44 -13.85 16.86
N ASP A 315 -8.37 -13.40 17.69
CA ASP A 315 -9.02 -14.24 18.71
C ASP A 315 -9.74 -15.43 18.08
N GLU A 316 -10.54 -15.21 17.05
CA GLU A 316 -11.21 -16.29 16.33
C GLU A 316 -10.23 -17.24 15.63
N ALA A 317 -9.12 -16.74 15.10
CA ALA A 317 -8.07 -17.59 14.52
C ALA A 317 -7.40 -18.47 15.59
N VAL A 318 -7.12 -17.90 16.77
CA VAL A 318 -6.55 -18.63 17.93
C VAL A 318 -7.52 -19.69 18.44
N GLN A 319 -8.82 -19.41 18.50
CA GLN A 319 -9.85 -20.39 18.91
C GLN A 319 -9.96 -21.57 17.93
N ARG A 320 -9.70 -21.34 16.64
CA ARG A 320 -9.74 -22.38 15.59
C ARG A 320 -8.45 -23.18 15.49
N LEU A 321 -7.40 -22.82 16.24
CA LEU A 321 -6.10 -23.47 16.18
C LEU A 321 -6.15 -25.00 16.35
N PRO A 322 -7.00 -25.59 17.22
CA PRO A 322 -7.12 -27.06 17.30
C PRO A 322 -7.57 -27.72 15.99
N LEU A 323 -8.36 -27.01 15.16
CA LEU A 323 -8.81 -27.49 13.85
C LEU A 323 -7.81 -27.21 12.73
N ARG A 324 -6.89 -26.27 12.94
CA ARG A 324 -5.83 -25.88 11.99
C ARG A 324 -4.46 -25.71 12.67
N PRO A 325 -3.84 -26.80 13.15
CA PRO A 325 -2.56 -26.71 13.86
C PRO A 325 -1.43 -26.09 13.03
N ALA A 326 -1.49 -26.19 11.70
CA ALA A 326 -0.52 -25.58 10.78
C ALA A 326 -0.43 -24.05 10.91
N ASP A 327 -1.51 -23.38 11.37
CA ASP A 327 -1.51 -21.93 11.54
C ASP A 327 -0.76 -21.49 12.83
N ALA A 328 -0.32 -22.42 13.70
CA ALA A 328 0.25 -22.08 15.01
C ALA A 328 1.51 -21.22 14.92
N VAL A 329 2.41 -21.54 13.97
CA VAL A 329 3.66 -20.80 13.75
C VAL A 329 3.34 -19.36 13.33
N GLY A 330 2.48 -19.21 12.31
CA GLY A 330 2.05 -17.92 11.82
C GLY A 330 1.36 -17.08 12.90
N LEU A 331 0.41 -17.67 13.63
CA LEU A 331 -0.28 -16.98 14.73
C LEU A 331 0.65 -16.65 15.90
N GLY A 332 1.66 -17.47 16.17
CA GLY A 332 2.68 -17.19 17.17
C GLY A 332 3.54 -15.97 16.82
N LEU A 333 4.01 -15.89 15.57
CA LEU A 333 4.75 -14.71 15.08
C LEU A 333 3.86 -13.46 15.09
N MET A 334 2.60 -13.58 14.67
CA MET A 334 1.63 -12.49 14.74
C MET A 334 1.34 -12.06 16.19
N ALA A 335 1.34 -12.98 17.16
CA ALA A 335 1.17 -12.66 18.57
C ALA A 335 2.40 -11.95 19.16
N ARG A 336 3.62 -12.39 18.82
CA ARG A 336 4.88 -11.71 19.20
C ARG A 336 4.90 -10.28 18.67
N TRP A 337 4.63 -10.10 17.39
CA TRP A 337 4.54 -8.77 16.77
C TRP A 337 3.38 -7.96 17.37
N GLY A 338 2.19 -8.54 17.49
CA GLY A 338 0.99 -7.88 18.02
C GLY A 338 1.15 -7.41 19.46
N ALA A 339 2.04 -8.00 20.26
CA ALA A 339 2.36 -7.54 21.61
C ALA A 339 3.38 -6.39 21.62
N ALA A 340 4.25 -6.30 20.61
CA ALA A 340 5.34 -5.33 20.52
C ALA A 340 5.00 -4.08 19.68
N THR A 341 4.05 -4.20 18.74
CA THR A 341 3.71 -3.16 17.77
C THR A 341 3.19 -1.87 18.42
N ARG A 342 3.59 -0.73 17.85
CA ARG A 342 3.17 0.63 18.28
C ARG A 342 1.67 0.85 18.10
N ASP A 343 1.15 0.46 16.95
CA ASP A 343 -0.18 0.86 16.46
C ASP A 343 -0.90 -0.25 15.69
N GLY A 344 -0.32 -1.45 15.58
CA GLY A 344 -0.96 -2.59 14.93
C GLY A 344 -1.09 -2.45 13.42
N ASP A 345 -0.25 -1.60 12.83
CA ASP A 345 -0.17 -1.36 11.41
C ASP A 345 0.54 -2.51 10.69
N MET A 346 -0.25 -3.29 9.93
CA MET A 346 0.19 -4.46 9.21
C MET A 346 0.81 -4.13 7.84
N VAL A 347 0.88 -2.85 7.45
CA VAL A 347 1.39 -2.49 6.13
C VAL A 347 2.25 -1.24 6.14
N GLY A 348 3.57 -1.42 6.21
CA GLY A 348 4.55 -0.33 6.11
C GLY A 348 4.79 0.43 7.42
N GLY A 349 4.24 -0.05 8.54
CA GLY A 349 4.61 0.36 9.88
C GLY A 349 5.76 -0.51 10.42
N ASP A 350 5.61 -1.00 11.65
CA ASP A 350 6.57 -1.91 12.28
C ASP A 350 6.34 -3.39 11.91
N PHE A 351 5.33 -3.70 11.09
CA PHE A 351 5.13 -5.01 10.48
C PHE A 351 6.03 -5.18 9.24
N PRO A 352 7.00 -6.12 9.24
CA PRO A 352 7.86 -6.33 8.07
C PRO A 352 7.09 -6.92 6.89
N GLY A 353 7.25 -6.34 5.68
CA GLY A 353 6.52 -6.79 4.48
C GLY A 353 6.75 -8.27 4.13
N TRP A 354 7.97 -8.76 4.32
CA TRP A 354 8.34 -10.17 4.11
C TRP A 354 7.69 -11.14 5.12
N LEU A 355 7.22 -10.67 6.28
CA LEU A 355 6.59 -11.53 7.27
C LEU A 355 5.25 -12.08 6.76
N ALA A 356 4.54 -11.33 5.91
CA ALA A 356 3.33 -11.83 5.25
C ALA A 356 3.62 -12.99 4.29
N ASP A 357 4.82 -13.05 3.71
CA ASP A 357 5.22 -14.15 2.83
C ASP A 357 5.63 -15.40 3.61
N LEU A 358 6.17 -15.25 4.84
CA LEU A 358 6.45 -16.37 5.76
C LEU A 358 5.17 -16.91 6.42
N VAL A 359 4.35 -16.02 6.99
CA VAL A 359 3.08 -16.38 7.67
C VAL A 359 2.02 -16.87 6.67
N GLY A 360 2.10 -16.39 5.43
CA GLY A 360 1.17 -16.69 4.36
C GLY A 360 0.11 -15.61 4.19
N ARG A 361 0.04 -15.05 2.97
CA ARG A 361 -0.84 -13.92 2.63
C ARG A 361 -2.31 -14.12 2.97
N ARG A 362 -2.82 -15.35 2.84
CA ARG A 362 -4.21 -15.67 3.20
C ARG A 362 -4.46 -15.41 4.68
N LEU A 363 -3.62 -15.97 5.56
CA LEU A 363 -3.74 -15.80 7.01
C LEU A 363 -3.61 -14.32 7.38
N THR A 364 -2.62 -13.61 6.84
CA THR A 364 -2.44 -12.17 7.08
C THR A 364 -3.67 -11.36 6.67
N MET A 365 -4.23 -11.57 5.48
CA MET A 365 -5.44 -10.87 5.02
C MET A 365 -6.63 -11.15 5.93
N ASP A 366 -6.77 -12.39 6.40
CA ASP A 366 -7.88 -12.79 7.26
C ASP A 366 -7.79 -12.20 8.68
N LEU A 367 -6.61 -11.75 9.10
CA LEU A 367 -6.39 -11.07 10.39
C LEU A 367 -6.69 -9.56 10.35
N THR A 368 -7.13 -9.04 9.20
CA THR A 368 -7.50 -7.62 9.00
C THR A 368 -8.97 -7.46 8.64
N ASP A 369 -9.49 -6.23 8.77
CA ASP A 369 -10.85 -5.89 8.32
C ASP A 369 -10.89 -5.53 6.83
N THR A 370 -10.65 -6.50 5.95
CA THR A 370 -10.70 -6.31 4.48
C THR A 370 -12.11 -6.24 3.92
N ARG A 371 -13.09 -6.76 4.65
CA ARG A 371 -14.48 -6.98 4.17
C ARG A 371 -15.52 -6.13 4.87
N GLY A 372 -15.11 -5.22 5.78
CA GLY A 372 -16.04 -4.43 6.59
C GLY A 372 -16.80 -5.27 7.61
N GLU A 373 -16.18 -6.33 8.11
CA GLU A 373 -16.72 -7.23 9.13
C GLU A 373 -16.62 -6.62 10.54
N CYS A 374 -15.98 -5.46 10.69
CA CYS A 374 -15.81 -4.78 11.98
C CYS A 374 -17.16 -4.48 12.67
N LEU A 375 -17.25 -4.89 13.94
CA LEU A 375 -18.41 -4.69 14.81
C LEU A 375 -18.38 -3.36 15.60
N TYR A 376 -17.32 -2.58 15.42
CA TYR A 376 -17.07 -1.32 16.14
C TYR A 376 -17.29 -1.46 17.65
N SER A 377 -18.18 -0.66 18.25
CA SER A 377 -18.51 -0.65 19.69
C SER A 377 -19.13 -1.94 20.20
N GLY A 378 -19.70 -2.77 19.30
CA GLY A 378 -20.17 -4.13 19.61
C GLY A 378 -19.06 -5.17 19.66
N CYS A 379 -17.83 -4.81 19.29
CA CYS A 379 -16.69 -5.73 19.39
C CYS A 379 -16.26 -5.93 20.85
N ILE A 380 -16.08 -7.18 21.28
CA ILE A 380 -15.56 -7.52 22.62
C ILE A 380 -14.15 -6.95 22.87
N HIS A 381 -13.39 -6.65 21.81
CA HIS A 381 -12.05 -6.07 21.88
C HIS A 381 -12.04 -4.56 21.58
N TYR A 382 -13.20 -3.90 21.51
CA TYR A 382 -13.35 -2.48 21.13
C TYR A 382 -12.42 -1.56 21.92
N ARG A 383 -12.40 -1.69 23.25
CA ARG A 383 -11.55 -0.90 24.16
C ARG A 383 -10.05 -1.13 23.98
N LYS A 384 -9.64 -2.14 23.23
CA LYS A 384 -8.24 -2.50 22.98
C LYS A 384 -7.85 -2.38 21.51
N CYS A 385 -8.83 -2.07 20.65
CA CYS A 385 -8.70 -2.03 19.21
C CYS A 385 -7.62 -1.03 18.76
N TYR A 386 -6.80 -1.45 17.81
CA TYR A 386 -5.74 -0.63 17.22
C TYR A 386 -6.30 0.58 16.47
N VAL A 387 -7.31 0.34 15.62
CA VAL A 387 -8.00 1.37 14.83
C VAL A 387 -8.61 2.42 15.74
N GLU A 388 -9.39 2.00 16.74
CA GLU A 388 -10.14 2.92 17.62
C GLU A 388 -9.25 3.80 18.49
N ARG A 389 -8.13 3.26 18.95
CA ARG A 389 -7.12 4.04 19.66
C ARG A 389 -6.43 5.03 18.71
N SER A 390 -6.15 4.64 17.46
CA SER A 390 -5.56 5.54 16.46
C SER A 390 -6.50 6.70 16.12
N ILE A 391 -7.80 6.44 15.91
CA ILE A 391 -8.84 7.48 15.70
C ILE A 391 -8.84 8.49 16.86
N ARG A 392 -8.88 8.00 18.10
CA ARG A 392 -8.92 8.88 19.29
C ARG A 392 -7.64 9.68 19.47
N ARG A 393 -6.48 9.07 19.24
CA ARG A 393 -5.18 9.78 19.28
C ARG A 393 -5.11 10.86 18.20
N ALA A 394 -5.62 10.61 17.00
CA ALA A 394 -5.59 11.58 15.90
C ALA A 394 -6.33 12.88 16.24
N ARG A 395 -7.38 12.83 17.08
CA ARG A 395 -8.13 14.03 17.54
C ARG A 395 -7.29 14.99 18.39
N ARG A 396 -6.23 14.50 19.02
CA ARG A 396 -5.36 15.24 19.96
C ARG A 396 -3.94 15.41 19.46
N ALA A 397 -3.65 14.85 18.30
CA ALA A 397 -2.35 14.97 17.67
C ALA A 397 -2.14 16.41 17.17
N GLU A 398 -0.90 16.87 17.17
CA GLU A 398 -0.53 18.08 16.42
C GLU A 398 -0.51 17.75 14.91
N ILE A 399 0.03 16.58 14.54
CA ILE A 399 0.18 16.14 13.14
C ILE A 399 -0.43 14.75 12.95
N VAL A 400 -1.27 14.63 11.92
CA VAL A 400 -1.83 13.35 11.48
C VAL A 400 -1.34 13.04 10.07
N VAL A 401 -0.68 11.91 9.88
CA VAL A 401 -0.22 11.44 8.57
C VAL A 401 -1.23 10.45 8.01
N ALA A 402 -1.80 10.74 6.84
CA ALA A 402 -2.79 9.91 6.17
C ALA A 402 -2.39 9.62 4.71
N ASN A 403 -3.09 8.70 4.03
CA ASN A 403 -2.94 8.54 2.58
C ASN A 403 -4.04 9.33 1.88
N HIS A 404 -3.81 9.70 0.63
CA HIS A 404 -4.84 10.31 -0.21
C HIS A 404 -6.09 9.44 -0.24
N ALA A 405 -5.95 8.12 -0.39
CA ALA A 405 -7.10 7.21 -0.42
C ALA A 405 -8.02 7.32 0.81
N LEU A 406 -7.47 7.37 2.03
CA LEU A 406 -8.28 7.51 3.25
C LEU A 406 -9.01 8.86 3.27
N VAL A 407 -8.30 9.96 2.99
CA VAL A 407 -8.90 11.31 2.97
C VAL A 407 -9.99 11.41 1.89
N MET A 408 -9.75 10.82 0.71
CA MET A 408 -10.71 10.82 -0.40
C MET A 408 -11.94 9.99 -0.09
N VAL A 409 -11.78 8.80 0.52
CA VAL A 409 -12.92 7.97 0.96
C VAL A 409 -13.72 8.68 2.04
N GLN A 410 -13.06 9.36 2.98
CA GLN A 410 -13.76 10.17 3.99
C GLN A 410 -14.55 11.32 3.38
N ALA A 411 -13.98 12.00 2.38
CA ALA A 411 -14.67 13.04 1.62
C ALA A 411 -15.87 12.47 0.84
N ALA A 412 -15.69 11.37 0.11
CA ALA A 412 -16.75 10.73 -0.67
C ALA A 412 -17.92 10.25 0.21
N LEU A 413 -17.63 9.81 1.43
CA LEU A 413 -18.63 9.37 2.41
C LEU A 413 -19.19 10.51 3.28
N GLY A 414 -18.88 11.78 2.97
CA GLY A 414 -19.41 12.94 3.69
C GLY A 414 -18.96 13.04 5.15
N GLY A 415 -17.78 12.52 5.50
CA GLY A 415 -17.19 12.64 6.84
C GLY A 415 -17.22 11.37 7.72
N GLY A 416 -17.83 10.27 7.27
CA GLY A 416 -17.55 8.96 7.87
C GLY A 416 -18.00 8.75 9.34
N ASP A 417 -17.36 7.78 10.02
CA ASP A 417 -17.49 7.49 11.47
C ASP A 417 -16.79 8.55 12.35
N GLU A 418 -16.14 9.54 11.72
CA GLU A 418 -15.38 10.59 12.39
C GLU A 418 -16.21 11.87 12.42
N ALA A 419 -16.92 12.11 13.52
CA ALA A 419 -17.61 13.37 13.77
C ALA A 419 -16.68 14.61 13.81
N TYR A 420 -15.37 14.45 13.60
CA TYR A 420 -14.37 15.50 13.65
C TYR A 420 -13.48 15.41 12.42
N LEU A 421 -13.90 16.07 11.35
CA LEU A 421 -13.07 16.21 10.16
C LEU A 421 -12.03 17.32 10.38
N PRO A 422 -10.82 17.17 9.79
CA PRO A 422 -9.78 18.19 9.87
C PRO A 422 -10.21 19.49 9.19
N THR A 423 -9.81 20.62 9.76
CA THR A 423 -9.99 21.93 9.14
C THR A 423 -8.76 22.39 8.33
N ARG A 424 -7.60 21.76 8.54
CA ARG A 424 -6.33 22.04 7.84
C ARG A 424 -5.70 20.80 7.24
N TYR A 425 -5.32 20.90 5.97
CA TYR A 425 -4.69 19.80 5.23
C TYR A 425 -3.41 20.22 4.50
N VAL A 426 -2.51 19.26 4.33
CA VAL A 426 -1.39 19.31 3.40
C VAL A 426 -1.46 18.08 2.51
N PHE A 427 -1.73 18.24 1.23
CA PHE A 427 -1.69 17.20 0.22
C PHE A 427 -0.32 17.17 -0.46
N ASP A 428 0.56 16.31 0.05
CA ASP A 428 1.87 16.04 -0.52
C ASP A 428 1.77 15.03 -1.67
N GLU A 429 2.60 15.20 -2.70
CA GLU A 429 2.47 14.51 -3.99
C GLU A 429 1.11 14.75 -4.65
N GLY A 430 0.63 16.00 -4.57
CA GLY A 430 -0.68 16.44 -5.05
C GLY A 430 -1.00 16.13 -6.52
N HIS A 431 0.01 15.78 -7.32
CA HIS A 431 -0.17 15.30 -8.69
C HIS A 431 -0.94 13.97 -8.77
N HIS A 432 -1.06 13.22 -7.66
CA HIS A 432 -1.85 11.99 -7.55
C HIS A 432 -3.30 12.21 -7.06
N LEU A 433 -3.71 13.44 -6.75
CA LEU A 433 -5.07 13.72 -6.26
C LEU A 433 -6.14 13.31 -7.28
N PHE A 434 -5.87 13.50 -8.57
CA PHE A 434 -6.78 13.09 -9.64
C PHE A 434 -7.08 11.59 -9.59
N ASP A 435 -6.05 10.75 -9.50
CA ASP A 435 -6.19 9.29 -9.45
C ASP A 435 -6.80 8.81 -8.12
N ALA A 436 -6.50 9.51 -7.02
CA ALA A 436 -7.05 9.20 -5.70
C ALA A 436 -8.56 9.52 -5.62
N ALA A 437 -8.97 10.67 -6.17
CA ALA A 437 -10.37 11.04 -6.29
C ALA A 437 -11.11 10.09 -7.25
N ASP A 438 -10.49 9.72 -8.37
CA ASP A 438 -11.09 8.80 -9.35
C ASP A 438 -11.52 7.48 -8.73
N LYS A 439 -10.66 6.88 -7.90
CA LYS A 439 -10.96 5.63 -7.21
C LYS A 439 -12.03 5.78 -6.12
N ALA A 440 -12.04 6.91 -5.41
CA ALA A 440 -12.93 7.11 -4.26
C ALA A 440 -14.38 7.45 -4.65
N PHE A 441 -14.57 8.17 -5.77
CA PHE A 441 -15.89 8.59 -6.25
C PHE A 441 -16.44 7.70 -7.37
N ALA A 442 -15.78 6.59 -7.70
CA ALA A 442 -16.25 5.59 -8.65
C ALA A 442 -17.32 4.66 -8.06
N ALA A 443 -18.11 4.04 -8.93
CA ALA A 443 -19.05 2.99 -8.57
C ALA A 443 -18.87 1.78 -9.49
N HIS A 444 -18.96 0.57 -8.93
CA HIS A 444 -18.80 -0.67 -9.69
C HIS A 444 -19.93 -1.63 -9.38
N LEU A 445 -20.66 -2.10 -10.37
CA LEU A 445 -21.58 -3.23 -10.20
C LEU A 445 -20.88 -4.47 -10.76
N SER A 446 -20.23 -5.24 -9.89
CA SER A 446 -19.47 -6.44 -10.28
C SER A 446 -19.86 -7.69 -9.49
N GLY A 447 -19.39 -8.85 -9.98
CA GLY A 447 -19.55 -10.12 -9.29
C GLY A 447 -18.90 -10.13 -7.91
N PHE A 448 -17.69 -9.56 -7.77
CA PHE A 448 -17.05 -9.43 -6.46
C PHE A 448 -17.79 -8.49 -5.52
N GLU A 449 -18.18 -7.28 -5.95
CA GLU A 449 -18.87 -6.34 -5.05
C GLU A 449 -20.21 -6.90 -4.56
N GLY A 450 -20.99 -7.52 -5.46
CA GLY A 450 -22.23 -8.16 -5.08
C GLY A 450 -22.02 -9.35 -4.12
N ALA A 451 -21.01 -10.19 -4.36
CA ALA A 451 -20.68 -11.31 -3.48
C ALA A 451 -20.17 -10.86 -2.11
N GLU A 452 -19.38 -9.78 -2.05
CA GLU A 452 -18.91 -9.20 -0.79
C GLU A 452 -20.06 -8.59 0.02
N LEU A 453 -21.01 -7.87 -0.62
CA LEU A 453 -22.22 -7.39 0.06
C LEU A 453 -23.09 -8.56 0.56
N ARG A 454 -23.30 -9.60 -0.26
CA ARG A 454 -24.01 -10.81 0.15
C ARG A 454 -23.38 -11.44 1.39
N ARG A 455 -22.05 -11.60 1.37
CA ARG A 455 -21.28 -12.14 2.50
C ARG A 455 -21.37 -11.25 3.72
N TRP A 456 -21.36 -9.93 3.56
CA TRP A 456 -21.50 -8.99 4.67
C TRP A 456 -22.88 -9.10 5.35
N LEU A 457 -23.94 -9.28 4.55
CA LEU A 457 -25.33 -9.45 5.03
C LEU A 457 -25.56 -10.84 5.63
N LEU A 458 -25.29 -11.91 4.89
CA LEU A 458 -25.61 -13.30 5.25
C LEU A 458 -24.56 -13.97 6.13
N GLY A 459 -23.30 -13.53 6.04
CA GLY A 459 -22.17 -14.21 6.63
C GLY A 459 -21.71 -15.43 5.82
N ALA A 460 -21.16 -16.40 6.54
CA ALA A 460 -20.78 -17.71 6.05
C ALA A 460 -21.96 -18.55 5.53
N GLU A 461 -22.11 -18.71 4.21
CA GLU A 461 -23.16 -19.59 3.67
C GLU A 461 -22.81 -21.09 3.74
N ASP A 462 -21.52 -21.43 3.82
CA ASP A 462 -21.05 -22.81 4.09
C ASP A 462 -21.05 -23.09 5.60
N ARG A 463 -21.96 -23.98 6.03
CA ARG A 463 -22.15 -24.38 7.45
C ARG A 463 -20.90 -24.97 8.12
N ASP A 464 -19.96 -25.51 7.35
CA ASP A 464 -18.79 -26.22 7.89
C ASP A 464 -17.47 -25.42 7.89
N ARG A 465 -17.42 -24.18 7.32
CA ARG A 465 -16.11 -23.62 6.93
C ARG A 465 -15.81 -22.13 7.10
N SER A 466 -16.70 -21.25 7.57
CA SER A 466 -16.42 -19.79 7.43
C SER A 466 -16.42 -18.95 8.73
N ARG A 467 -15.76 -17.78 8.62
CA ARG A 467 -15.40 -16.78 9.64
C ARG A 467 -16.33 -15.56 9.67
N ALA A 468 -17.20 -15.41 8.69
CA ALA A 468 -18.01 -14.20 8.56
C ALA A 468 -19.28 -14.31 9.41
N ARG A 469 -19.35 -13.54 10.50
CA ARG A 469 -20.60 -13.27 11.22
C ARG A 469 -21.48 -12.38 10.34
N GLY A 470 -22.60 -12.91 9.84
CA GLY A 470 -23.58 -12.13 9.08
C GLY A 470 -24.25 -11.05 9.93
N LEU A 471 -25.01 -10.16 9.29
CA LEU A 471 -25.71 -9.06 9.96
C LEU A 471 -26.58 -9.54 11.13
N LYS A 472 -27.20 -10.72 11.01
CA LYS A 472 -27.96 -11.34 12.11
C LYS A 472 -27.15 -11.52 13.38
N ALA A 473 -25.96 -12.11 13.29
CA ALA A 473 -25.07 -12.30 14.43
C ALA A 473 -24.55 -10.96 15.00
N ARG A 474 -24.46 -9.90 14.17
CA ARG A 474 -24.08 -8.57 14.64
C ARG A 474 -25.20 -7.84 15.38
N MET A 475 -26.45 -8.26 15.18
CA MET A 475 -27.65 -7.63 15.71
C MET A 475 -28.40 -8.51 16.73
N GLU A 476 -27.91 -9.72 17.03
CA GLU A 476 -28.62 -10.76 17.78
C GLU A 476 -29.22 -10.25 19.11
N ASP A 477 -28.43 -9.54 19.93
CA ASP A 477 -28.90 -8.98 21.20
C ASP A 477 -29.94 -7.87 21.03
N LEU A 478 -29.88 -7.11 19.93
CA LEU A 478 -30.78 -5.98 19.65
C LEU A 478 -32.14 -6.47 19.11
N VAL A 479 -32.15 -7.55 18.33
CA VAL A 479 -33.37 -8.09 17.71
C VAL A 479 -34.14 -9.02 18.63
N ALA A 480 -33.49 -9.64 19.62
CA ALA A 480 -34.12 -10.60 20.54
C ALA A 480 -35.29 -9.99 21.34
N ALA A 481 -35.29 -8.68 21.56
CA ALA A 481 -36.31 -7.96 22.32
C ALA A 481 -37.36 -7.25 21.45
N GLN A 482 -37.21 -7.24 20.11
CA GLN A 482 -37.95 -6.35 19.22
C GLN A 482 -38.42 -7.07 17.93
N PRO A 483 -39.69 -7.54 17.88
CA PRO A 483 -40.22 -8.30 16.74
C PRO A 483 -40.14 -7.56 15.40
N ASP A 484 -40.43 -6.25 15.39
CA ASP A 484 -40.40 -5.42 14.17
C ASP A 484 -38.98 -5.34 13.57
N LEU A 485 -37.95 -5.27 14.43
CA LEU A 485 -36.55 -5.28 14.02
C LEU A 485 -36.14 -6.62 13.44
N LEU A 486 -36.62 -7.72 14.04
CA LEU A 486 -36.37 -9.07 13.56
C LEU A 486 -37.01 -9.28 12.18
N GLU A 487 -38.25 -8.86 11.97
CA GLU A 487 -38.94 -8.96 10.67
C GLU A 487 -38.22 -8.17 9.59
N ALA A 488 -37.84 -6.91 9.88
CA ALA A 488 -37.09 -6.07 8.93
C ALA A 488 -35.72 -6.69 8.57
N LEU A 489 -35.03 -7.25 9.55
CA LEU A 489 -33.77 -7.95 9.35
C LEU A 489 -33.95 -9.21 8.48
N GLU A 490 -34.94 -10.06 8.78
CA GLU A 490 -35.19 -11.27 8.01
C GLU A 490 -35.59 -10.97 6.56
N GLY A 491 -36.39 -9.91 6.35
CA GLY A 491 -36.71 -9.40 5.03
C GLY A 491 -35.46 -9.00 4.24
N LEU A 492 -34.53 -8.27 4.86
CA LEU A 492 -33.26 -7.89 4.24
C LEU A 492 -32.38 -9.09 3.92
N LEU A 493 -32.23 -10.04 4.85
CA LEU A 493 -31.43 -11.25 4.64
C LEU A 493 -32.02 -12.13 3.52
N LYS A 494 -33.34 -12.22 3.43
CA LYS A 494 -34.00 -12.89 2.30
C LYS A 494 -33.67 -12.18 0.98
N ALA A 495 -33.81 -10.86 0.93
CA ALA A 495 -33.52 -10.06 -0.26
C ALA A 495 -32.03 -10.12 -0.68
N ALA A 496 -31.10 -10.30 0.26
CA ALA A 496 -29.67 -10.45 -0.03
C ALA A 496 -29.35 -11.62 -0.99
N HIS A 497 -30.27 -12.58 -1.16
CA HIS A 497 -30.07 -13.72 -2.05
C HIS A 497 -30.08 -13.37 -3.54
N ILE A 498 -30.51 -12.16 -3.92
CA ILE A 498 -30.43 -11.68 -5.31
C ILE A 498 -28.98 -11.49 -5.78
N LEU A 499 -28.07 -11.25 -4.84
CA LEU A 499 -26.67 -10.95 -5.09
C LEU A 499 -25.88 -12.24 -5.43
N PRO A 500 -24.77 -12.16 -6.18
CA PRO A 500 -23.96 -13.32 -6.54
C PRO A 500 -23.51 -14.16 -5.34
N GLY A 501 -23.77 -15.47 -5.37
CA GLY A 501 -23.41 -16.40 -4.31
C GLY A 501 -22.00 -16.97 -4.44
N LEU A 502 -21.53 -17.74 -3.45
CA LEU A 502 -20.26 -18.47 -3.55
C LEU A 502 -20.18 -19.31 -4.85
N GLY A 503 -19.03 -19.29 -5.51
CA GLY A 503 -18.81 -20.00 -6.78
C GLY A 503 -19.45 -19.35 -8.00
N TRP A 504 -19.98 -18.12 -7.92
CA TRP A 504 -20.59 -17.41 -9.05
C TRP A 504 -19.69 -17.36 -10.30
N HIS A 505 -18.38 -17.15 -10.12
CA HIS A 505 -17.42 -17.09 -11.24
C HIS A 505 -17.36 -18.40 -12.05
N GLN A 506 -17.48 -19.56 -11.39
CA GLN A 506 -17.53 -20.87 -12.05
C GLN A 506 -18.82 -21.03 -12.84
N ARG A 507 -19.95 -20.63 -12.24
CA ARG A 507 -21.27 -20.67 -12.88
C ARG A 507 -21.35 -19.78 -14.13
N LEU A 508 -20.81 -18.56 -14.06
CA LEU A 508 -20.71 -17.69 -15.24
C LEU A 508 -19.82 -18.31 -16.33
N SER A 509 -18.71 -18.93 -15.94
CA SER A 509 -17.79 -19.56 -16.89
C SER A 509 -18.39 -20.80 -17.55
N SER A 510 -19.27 -21.53 -16.85
CA SER A 510 -19.96 -22.72 -17.37
C SER A 510 -21.31 -22.42 -18.04
N GLY A 511 -21.71 -21.16 -18.16
CA GLY A 511 -23.00 -20.77 -18.75
C GLY A 511 -24.22 -21.22 -17.95
N GLN A 512 -24.10 -21.25 -16.62
CA GLN A 512 -25.17 -21.66 -15.70
C GLN A 512 -25.40 -20.60 -14.60
N PRO A 513 -25.69 -19.33 -14.96
CA PRO A 513 -25.90 -18.28 -13.97
C PRO A 513 -27.12 -18.56 -13.08
N HIS A 514 -26.99 -18.25 -11.79
CA HIS A 514 -28.07 -18.36 -10.81
C HIS A 514 -28.56 -16.97 -10.39
N GLY A 515 -29.86 -16.71 -10.57
CA GLY A 515 -30.49 -15.47 -10.12
C GLY A 515 -30.32 -14.33 -11.12
N VAL A 516 -30.94 -13.19 -10.83
CA VAL A 516 -30.96 -12.03 -11.74
C VAL A 516 -29.59 -11.38 -11.90
N ALA A 517 -28.80 -11.28 -10.82
CA ALA A 517 -27.49 -10.65 -10.85
C ALA A 517 -26.51 -11.43 -11.73
N GLU A 518 -26.42 -12.76 -11.55
CA GLU A 518 -25.53 -13.58 -12.37
C GLU A 518 -25.96 -13.61 -13.84
N LYS A 519 -27.27 -13.59 -14.14
CA LYS A 519 -27.77 -13.49 -15.52
C LYS A 519 -27.37 -12.17 -16.19
N PHE A 520 -27.45 -11.06 -15.47
CA PHE A 520 -26.95 -9.78 -15.95
C PHE A 520 -25.43 -9.83 -16.21
N LEU A 521 -24.65 -10.34 -15.25
CA LEU A 521 -23.20 -10.48 -15.40
C LEU A 521 -22.81 -11.40 -16.56
N GLU A 522 -23.58 -12.45 -16.84
CA GLU A 522 -23.39 -13.28 -18.03
C GLU A 522 -23.55 -12.48 -19.32
N ARG A 523 -24.56 -11.60 -19.41
CA ARG A 523 -24.76 -10.72 -20.58
C ARG A 523 -23.67 -9.67 -20.70
N VAL A 524 -23.21 -9.10 -19.59
CA VAL A 524 -22.03 -8.22 -19.54
C VAL A 524 -20.82 -8.95 -20.12
N ARG A 525 -20.52 -10.15 -19.59
CA ARG A 525 -19.42 -11.00 -20.06
C ARG A 525 -19.53 -11.27 -21.56
N ALA A 526 -20.71 -11.66 -22.04
CA ALA A 526 -20.95 -11.93 -23.46
C ALA A 526 -20.67 -10.72 -24.35
N GLN A 527 -21.13 -9.51 -23.97
CA GLN A 527 -20.87 -8.29 -24.73
C GLN A 527 -19.38 -7.94 -24.78
N VAL A 528 -18.68 -8.04 -23.64
CA VAL A 528 -17.24 -7.78 -23.57
C VAL A 528 -16.49 -8.74 -24.48
N TYR A 529 -16.75 -10.05 -24.39
CA TYR A 529 -16.08 -11.03 -25.25
C TYR A 529 -16.42 -10.88 -26.74
N ALA A 530 -17.63 -10.41 -27.08
CA ALA A 530 -18.02 -10.18 -28.47
C ALA A 530 -17.31 -8.98 -29.11
N ARG A 531 -16.84 -8.01 -28.32
CA ARG A 531 -16.30 -6.73 -28.82
C ARG A 531 -14.83 -6.51 -28.53
N ALA A 532 -14.33 -7.06 -27.43
CA ALA A 532 -12.96 -6.87 -27.03
C ALA A 532 -12.02 -7.57 -28.03
N LYS A 533 -11.05 -6.81 -28.54
CA LYS A 533 -9.98 -7.37 -29.39
C LYS A 533 -9.01 -8.16 -28.52
N GLY A 534 -8.61 -9.35 -28.98
CA GLY A 534 -7.64 -10.18 -28.28
C GLY A 534 -8.21 -10.94 -27.08
N SER A 535 -9.34 -11.65 -27.26
CA SER A 535 -9.90 -12.58 -26.26
C SER A 535 -8.90 -13.64 -25.77
N ASN A 536 -7.82 -13.91 -26.53
CA ASN A 536 -6.71 -14.78 -26.13
C ASN A 536 -5.63 -14.06 -25.27
N SER A 537 -5.78 -12.77 -24.99
CA SER A 537 -4.87 -11.97 -24.18
C SER A 537 -4.97 -12.31 -22.70
N ALA A 538 -3.87 -12.22 -21.95
CA ALA A 538 -3.86 -12.42 -20.51
C ALA A 538 -4.36 -11.22 -19.69
N TYR A 539 -4.67 -10.09 -20.34
CA TYR A 539 -5.09 -8.82 -19.72
C TYR A 539 -6.62 -8.69 -19.62
N SER A 540 -7.11 -7.84 -18.71
CA SER A 540 -8.52 -7.47 -18.62
C SER A 540 -9.06 -6.91 -19.94
N LEU A 541 -10.33 -7.21 -20.20
CA LEU A 541 -11.07 -6.83 -21.39
C LEU A 541 -12.14 -5.80 -21.04
N GLU A 542 -12.45 -4.91 -22.00
CA GLU A 542 -13.47 -3.88 -21.83
C GLU A 542 -14.29 -3.69 -23.10
N ALA A 543 -15.53 -3.21 -22.95
CA ALA A 543 -16.40 -2.83 -24.05
C ALA A 543 -17.29 -1.64 -23.68
N GLU A 544 -17.61 -0.82 -24.69
CA GLU A 544 -18.61 0.24 -24.57
C GLU A 544 -19.98 -0.36 -24.22
N THR A 545 -20.78 0.37 -23.45
CA THR A 545 -22.14 -0.04 -23.05
C THR A 545 -23.09 -0.09 -24.24
N GLN A 546 -22.92 0.83 -25.20
CA GLN A 546 -23.77 1.00 -26.38
C GLN A 546 -23.13 0.48 -27.68
N PRO A 547 -23.93 0.02 -28.67
CA PRO A 547 -25.32 -0.44 -28.49
C PRO A 547 -25.37 -1.70 -27.60
N PRO A 548 -26.41 -2.01 -26.82
CA PRO A 548 -26.45 -3.24 -26.04
C PRO A 548 -26.65 -4.49 -26.92
N ILE A 549 -26.10 -5.64 -26.52
CA ILE A 549 -26.48 -6.93 -27.11
C ILE A 549 -27.92 -7.34 -26.69
N PRO A 550 -28.60 -8.22 -27.45
CA PRO A 550 -29.90 -8.74 -27.04
C PRO A 550 -29.88 -9.35 -25.62
N GLY A 551 -30.90 -9.03 -24.82
CA GLY A 551 -31.06 -9.49 -23.44
C GLY A 551 -30.27 -8.70 -22.37
N LEU A 552 -29.33 -7.83 -22.75
CA LEU A 552 -28.59 -7.04 -21.75
C LEU A 552 -29.50 -6.03 -21.03
N ILE A 553 -30.34 -5.30 -21.76
CA ILE A 553 -31.25 -4.31 -21.17
C ILE A 553 -32.34 -4.99 -20.34
N GLU A 554 -32.90 -6.09 -20.83
CA GLU A 554 -33.92 -6.88 -20.11
C GLU A 554 -33.39 -7.36 -18.75
N THR A 555 -32.19 -7.96 -18.73
CA THR A 555 -31.55 -8.40 -17.48
C THR A 555 -31.13 -7.22 -16.58
N ALA A 556 -30.79 -6.06 -17.15
CA ALA A 556 -30.50 -4.86 -16.38
C ALA A 556 -31.75 -4.30 -15.67
N VAL A 557 -32.90 -4.30 -16.35
CA VAL A 557 -34.19 -3.87 -15.78
C VAL A 557 -34.63 -4.83 -14.67
N ASP A 558 -34.51 -6.14 -14.88
CA ASP A 558 -34.80 -7.14 -13.85
C ASP A 558 -33.91 -6.96 -12.61
N LEU A 559 -32.60 -6.75 -12.80
CA LEU A 559 -31.68 -6.53 -11.70
C LEU A 559 -31.95 -5.19 -10.98
N GLU A 560 -32.32 -4.12 -11.70
CA GLU A 560 -32.67 -2.83 -11.09
C GLU A 560 -33.88 -2.95 -10.17
N ARG A 561 -34.91 -3.68 -10.61
CA ARG A 561 -36.10 -3.98 -9.83
C ARG A 561 -35.74 -4.76 -8.57
N ASP A 562 -35.00 -5.85 -8.70
CA ASP A 562 -34.66 -6.71 -7.57
C ASP A 562 -33.70 -6.00 -6.59
N LEU A 563 -32.78 -5.16 -7.05
CA LEU A 563 -31.96 -4.30 -6.17
C LEU A 563 -32.81 -3.29 -5.38
N LYS A 564 -33.92 -2.80 -5.94
CA LYS A 564 -34.89 -1.99 -5.19
C LYS A 564 -35.55 -2.80 -4.06
N GLU A 565 -35.79 -4.09 -4.30
CA GLU A 565 -36.33 -5.01 -3.28
C GLU A 565 -35.30 -5.38 -2.20
N LEU A 566 -34.01 -5.16 -2.44
CA LEU A 566 -32.95 -5.18 -1.41
C LEU A 566 -32.86 -3.87 -0.64
N GLU A 567 -32.92 -2.73 -1.34
CA GLU A 567 -32.81 -1.40 -0.72
C GLU A 567 -33.98 -1.10 0.23
N THR A 568 -35.20 -1.51 -0.15
CA THR A 568 -36.42 -1.23 0.62
C THR A 568 -36.39 -1.79 2.05
N PRO A 569 -36.12 -3.09 2.28
CA PRO A 569 -35.97 -3.65 3.62
C PRO A 569 -34.73 -3.12 4.35
N ALA A 570 -33.64 -2.79 3.65
CA ALA A 570 -32.48 -2.14 4.28
C ALA A 570 -32.86 -0.78 4.89
N ARG A 571 -33.59 0.05 4.14
CA ARG A 571 -34.13 1.33 4.65
C ARG A 571 -35.17 1.12 5.76
N GLY A 572 -35.96 0.05 5.66
CA GLY A 572 -36.89 -0.36 6.72
C GLY A 572 -36.16 -0.66 8.03
N LEU A 573 -35.09 -1.45 7.96
CA LEU A 573 -34.25 -1.79 9.11
C LEU A 573 -33.56 -0.56 9.71
N ILE A 574 -33.04 0.34 8.86
CA ILE A 574 -32.46 1.62 9.31
C ILE A 574 -33.50 2.45 10.09
N ARG A 575 -34.73 2.58 9.57
CA ARG A 575 -35.80 3.31 10.26
C ARG A 575 -36.19 2.65 11.58
N ALA A 576 -36.26 1.33 11.63
CA ALA A 576 -36.57 0.60 12.86
C ALA A 576 -35.46 0.77 13.91
N LEU A 577 -34.19 0.76 13.49
CA LEU A 577 -33.05 1.04 14.37
C LEU A 577 -33.04 2.48 14.89
N ALA A 578 -33.33 3.46 14.03
CA ALA A 578 -33.46 4.86 14.43
C ALA A 578 -34.60 5.05 15.43
N LYS A 579 -35.75 4.43 15.15
CA LYS A 579 -36.91 4.44 16.06
C LYS A 579 -36.57 3.82 17.42
N LEU A 580 -35.85 2.69 17.46
CA LEU A 580 -35.38 2.09 18.72
C LEU A 580 -34.51 3.07 19.53
N MET A 581 -33.60 3.78 18.84
CA MET A 581 -32.73 4.77 19.47
C MET A 581 -33.49 5.96 20.09
N ASP A 582 -34.61 6.33 19.47
CA ASP A 582 -35.49 7.42 19.91
C ASP A 582 -36.46 6.98 21.02
N ASP A 583 -37.18 5.86 20.82
CA ASP A 583 -38.25 5.37 21.71
C ASP A 583 -37.70 4.81 23.03
N GLU A 584 -36.58 4.08 23.00
CA GLU A 584 -35.92 3.51 24.18
C GLU A 584 -34.76 4.39 24.68
N ALA A 585 -34.78 5.69 24.39
CA ALA A 585 -33.74 6.62 24.80
C ALA A 585 -33.48 6.63 26.32
N ALA A 586 -34.48 6.31 27.15
CA ALA A 586 -34.28 6.24 28.60
C ALA A 586 -33.53 4.96 29.05
N ASP A 587 -33.70 3.86 28.32
CA ASP A 587 -33.27 2.52 28.73
C ASP A 587 -31.98 2.07 28.01
N LEU A 588 -31.65 2.67 26.86
CA LEU A 588 -30.43 2.39 26.11
C LEU A 588 -29.20 3.08 26.73
N ASP A 589 -28.22 2.27 27.14
CA ASP A 589 -26.91 2.78 27.53
C ASP A 589 -26.17 3.46 26.35
N SER A 590 -25.12 4.22 26.67
CA SER A 590 -24.35 4.95 25.66
C SER A 590 -23.68 4.02 24.62
N GLN A 591 -23.36 2.78 24.99
CA GLN A 591 -22.69 1.83 24.11
C GLN A 591 -23.67 1.22 23.10
N ALA A 592 -24.89 0.89 23.53
CA ALA A 592 -25.98 0.40 22.70
C ALA A 592 -26.38 1.46 21.67
N ARG A 593 -26.51 2.73 22.08
CA ARG A 593 -26.76 3.86 21.16
C ARG A 593 -25.69 3.99 20.08
N GLN A 594 -24.41 4.00 20.48
CA GLN A 594 -23.30 4.07 19.53
C GLN A 594 -23.30 2.86 18.57
N ARG A 595 -23.65 1.67 19.07
CA ARG A 595 -23.77 0.46 18.24
C ARG A 595 -24.89 0.60 17.21
N ILE A 596 -26.05 1.15 17.60
CA ILE A 596 -27.18 1.39 16.70
C ILE A 596 -26.84 2.42 15.62
N ASP A 597 -26.28 3.58 15.98
CA ASP A 597 -25.86 4.61 15.02
C ASP A 597 -24.87 4.05 13.98
N VAL A 598 -23.90 3.25 14.42
CA VAL A 598 -22.92 2.64 13.53
C VAL A 598 -23.54 1.58 12.63
N LEU A 599 -24.49 0.80 13.12
CA LEU A 599 -25.24 -0.16 12.28
C LEU A 599 -26.04 0.57 11.20
N ILE A 600 -26.70 1.68 11.55
CA ILE A 600 -27.43 2.54 10.59
C ILE A 600 -26.46 3.03 9.51
N ARG A 601 -25.37 3.71 9.89
CA ARG A 601 -24.36 4.21 8.95
C ARG A 601 -23.75 3.09 8.09
N SER A 602 -23.53 1.92 8.66
CA SER A 602 -22.98 0.77 7.94
C SER A 602 -23.97 0.23 6.91
N LEU A 603 -25.26 0.14 7.25
CA LEU A 603 -26.32 -0.26 6.33
C LEU A 603 -26.48 0.76 5.19
N GLU A 604 -26.41 2.05 5.50
CA GLU A 604 -26.42 3.12 4.50
C GLU A 604 -25.26 2.94 3.51
N ARG A 605 -24.03 2.95 4.02
CA ARG A 605 -22.80 2.91 3.18
C ARG A 605 -22.57 1.62 2.43
N ARG A 606 -22.88 0.46 3.04
CA ARG A 606 -22.55 -0.86 2.47
C ARG A 606 -23.68 -1.40 1.60
N CYS A 607 -24.93 -1.06 1.90
CA CYS A 607 -26.08 -1.64 1.23
C CYS A 607 -26.87 -0.60 0.44
N VAL A 608 -27.29 0.50 1.08
CA VAL A 608 -28.20 1.46 0.44
C VAL A 608 -27.49 2.28 -0.64
N ASP A 609 -26.39 2.96 -0.33
CA ASP A 609 -25.70 3.84 -1.28
C ASP A 609 -25.17 3.07 -2.50
N PRO A 610 -24.51 1.89 -2.35
CA PRO A 610 -24.09 1.10 -3.50
C PRO A 610 -25.28 0.60 -4.32
N ALA A 611 -26.35 0.09 -3.68
CA ALA A 611 -27.54 -0.34 -4.41
C ALA A 611 -28.17 0.81 -5.21
N GLN A 612 -28.21 2.02 -4.66
CA GLN A 612 -28.69 3.21 -5.37
C GLN A 612 -27.82 3.56 -6.58
N ALA A 613 -26.50 3.57 -6.40
CA ALA A 613 -25.55 3.81 -7.49
C ALA A 613 -25.69 2.75 -8.59
N TRP A 614 -25.74 1.47 -8.22
CA TRP A 614 -25.92 0.35 -9.15
C TRP A 614 -27.24 0.44 -9.92
N ARG A 615 -28.34 0.80 -9.24
CA ARG A 615 -29.63 1.01 -9.90
C ARG A 615 -29.58 2.17 -10.90
N ALA A 616 -28.91 3.27 -10.56
CA ALA A 616 -28.72 4.40 -11.48
C ALA A 616 -27.85 4.00 -12.70
N MET A 617 -26.84 3.16 -12.50
CA MET A 617 -26.01 2.61 -13.58
C MET A 617 -26.80 1.68 -14.50
N LEU A 618 -27.64 0.81 -13.94
CA LEU A 618 -28.48 -0.12 -14.71
C LEU A 618 -29.52 0.62 -15.57
N ARG A 619 -30.14 1.68 -15.05
CA ARG A 619 -31.07 2.51 -15.85
C ARG A 619 -30.37 3.19 -17.02
N ALA A 620 -29.16 3.70 -16.77
CA ALA A 620 -28.37 4.37 -17.81
C ALA A 620 -27.96 3.43 -18.97
N LEU A 621 -27.98 2.10 -18.80
CA LEU A 621 -27.79 1.18 -19.92
C LEU A 621 -28.94 1.25 -20.95
N GLY A 622 -30.16 1.53 -20.50
CA GLY A 622 -31.34 1.71 -21.37
C GLY A 622 -31.49 3.13 -21.92
N GLU A 623 -30.71 4.07 -21.39
CA GLU A 623 -30.73 5.50 -21.73
C GLU A 623 -29.31 5.95 -22.15
N GLU A 624 -28.99 7.23 -21.97
CA GLU A 624 -27.64 7.76 -22.17
C GLU A 624 -26.92 7.90 -20.81
N THR A 625 -25.64 7.52 -20.76
CA THR A 625 -24.80 7.78 -19.59
C THR A 625 -24.73 9.29 -19.35
N PRO A 626 -24.96 9.78 -18.12
CA PRO A 626 -24.89 11.22 -17.87
C PRO A 626 -23.51 11.79 -18.22
N PRO A 627 -23.42 13.01 -18.76
CA PRO A 627 -22.20 13.55 -19.37
C PRO A 627 -21.02 13.74 -18.40
N GLU A 628 -21.29 13.81 -17.10
CA GLU A 628 -20.28 13.87 -16.04
C GLU A 628 -19.61 12.50 -15.77
N TYR A 629 -20.19 11.40 -16.26
CA TYR A 629 -19.72 10.04 -16.05
C TYR A 629 -19.24 9.36 -17.34
N VAL A 630 -18.48 8.29 -17.14
CA VAL A 630 -18.11 7.31 -18.16
C VAL A 630 -18.50 5.94 -17.65
N ASP A 631 -19.35 5.24 -18.40
CA ASP A 631 -19.74 3.86 -18.11
C ASP A 631 -19.10 2.90 -19.10
N TRP A 632 -18.63 1.75 -18.61
CA TRP A 632 -18.16 0.66 -19.46
C TRP A 632 -18.37 -0.71 -18.83
N LEU A 633 -18.34 -1.73 -19.67
CA LEU A 633 -18.40 -3.13 -19.27
C LEU A 633 -17.00 -3.73 -19.23
N SER A 634 -16.70 -4.57 -18.24
CA SER A 634 -15.39 -5.21 -18.12
C SER A 634 -15.46 -6.70 -17.80
N VAL A 635 -14.39 -7.40 -18.18
CA VAL A 635 -14.03 -8.74 -17.68
C VAL A 635 -12.60 -8.64 -17.19
N ASP A 636 -12.41 -8.68 -15.88
CA ASP A 636 -11.09 -8.67 -15.27
C ASP A 636 -10.46 -10.05 -15.35
N ARG A 637 -9.18 -10.08 -15.72
CA ARG A 637 -8.46 -11.34 -15.96
C ARG A 637 -7.13 -11.38 -15.23
N GLN A 638 -6.83 -12.53 -14.65
CA GLN A 638 -5.54 -12.83 -14.05
C GLN A 638 -4.96 -14.11 -14.67
N ALA A 639 -3.78 -14.01 -15.28
CA ALA A 639 -3.13 -15.11 -15.99
C ALA A 639 -4.08 -15.81 -17.01
N GLY A 640 -4.89 -15.00 -17.70
CA GLY A 640 -5.85 -15.47 -18.72
C GLY A 640 -7.15 -16.08 -18.16
N ARG A 641 -7.37 -16.11 -16.84
CA ARG A 641 -8.62 -16.56 -16.23
C ARG A 641 -9.49 -15.38 -15.83
N ASP A 642 -10.79 -15.46 -16.09
CA ASP A 642 -11.77 -14.48 -15.63
C ASP A 642 -11.80 -14.50 -14.09
N VAL A 643 -11.54 -13.35 -13.48
CA VAL A 643 -11.59 -13.17 -12.03
C VAL A 643 -12.77 -12.32 -11.61
N ASP A 644 -13.10 -11.26 -12.37
CA ASP A 644 -14.30 -10.46 -12.14
C ASP A 644 -15.01 -10.08 -13.45
N VAL A 645 -16.28 -9.72 -13.35
CA VAL A 645 -17.10 -9.19 -14.44
C VAL A 645 -17.98 -8.09 -13.88
N GLY A 646 -18.10 -6.95 -14.57
CA GLY A 646 -18.94 -5.87 -14.06
C GLY A 646 -19.20 -4.71 -15.02
N LEU A 647 -20.11 -3.84 -14.56
CA LEU A 647 -20.38 -2.52 -15.10
C LEU A 647 -19.69 -1.49 -14.20
N HIS A 648 -18.87 -0.61 -14.78
CA HIS A 648 -18.11 0.39 -14.04
C HIS A 648 -18.58 1.79 -14.42
N ARG A 649 -18.63 2.69 -13.44
CA ARG A 649 -18.95 4.11 -13.60
C ARG A 649 -17.88 4.95 -12.92
N HIS A 650 -17.28 5.86 -13.68
CA HIS A 650 -16.31 6.83 -13.16
C HIS A 650 -16.69 8.25 -13.57
N TRP A 651 -16.25 9.24 -12.79
CA TRP A 651 -16.32 10.63 -13.20
C TRP A 651 -15.36 10.92 -14.36
N VAL A 652 -15.82 11.71 -15.33
CA VAL A 652 -14.93 12.31 -16.34
C VAL A 652 -13.90 13.19 -15.63
N ASP A 653 -14.36 14.05 -14.71
CA ASP A 653 -13.55 14.90 -13.84
C ASP A 653 -13.78 14.54 -12.36
N PRO A 654 -12.97 13.64 -11.78
CA PRO A 654 -13.15 13.16 -10.42
C PRO A 654 -12.76 14.18 -9.34
N VAL A 655 -12.00 15.23 -9.67
CA VAL A 655 -11.61 16.25 -8.67
C VAL A 655 -12.69 17.30 -8.44
N ARG A 656 -13.77 17.28 -9.23
CA ARG A 656 -14.96 18.12 -9.02
C ARG A 656 -15.71 17.78 -7.73
N PRO A 657 -16.20 16.53 -7.52
CA PRO A 657 -16.85 16.18 -6.26
C PRO A 657 -15.90 16.31 -5.06
N PHE A 658 -14.60 16.04 -5.25
CA PHE A 658 -13.59 16.26 -4.22
C PHE A 658 -13.51 17.72 -3.77
N ALA A 659 -13.39 18.66 -4.71
CA ALA A 659 -13.30 20.08 -4.39
C ALA A 659 -14.57 20.60 -3.70
N GLN A 660 -15.75 20.10 -4.09
CA GLN A 660 -17.03 20.44 -3.47
C GLN A 660 -17.11 20.02 -2.00
N VAL A 661 -16.68 18.80 -1.68
CA VAL A 661 -16.67 18.33 -0.29
C VAL A 661 -15.62 19.08 0.53
N LEU A 662 -14.42 19.24 -0.03
CA LEU A 662 -13.31 19.84 0.69
C LEU A 662 -13.56 21.33 1.00
N SER A 663 -14.18 22.09 0.09
CA SER A 663 -14.49 23.51 0.32
C SER A 663 -15.50 23.74 1.42
N GLN A 664 -16.41 22.78 1.67
CA GLN A 664 -17.39 22.86 2.76
C GLN A 664 -16.79 22.50 4.13
N GLN A 665 -15.72 21.70 4.14
CA GLN A 665 -15.16 21.13 5.37
C GLN A 665 -13.85 21.80 5.82
N ALA A 666 -12.97 22.09 4.88
CA ALA A 666 -11.66 22.67 5.16
C ALA A 666 -11.75 24.20 5.24
N GLN A 667 -10.93 24.78 6.11
CA GLN A 667 -10.72 26.23 6.18
C GLN A 667 -9.45 26.66 5.44
N GLY A 668 -8.51 25.74 5.24
CA GLY A 668 -7.32 26.00 4.43
C GLY A 668 -6.51 24.75 4.16
N PHE A 669 -5.86 24.70 3.00
CA PHE A 669 -5.05 23.54 2.63
C PHE A 669 -3.96 23.84 1.61
N VAL A 670 -2.92 23.03 1.65
CA VAL A 670 -1.77 23.09 0.74
C VAL A 670 -1.85 21.91 -0.21
N ILE A 671 -1.64 22.13 -1.50
CA ILE A 671 -1.39 21.06 -2.46
C ILE A 671 0.02 21.25 -3.01
N THR A 672 0.90 20.28 -2.76
CA THR A 672 2.31 20.40 -3.14
C THR A 672 2.86 19.15 -3.80
N SER A 673 3.79 19.34 -4.74
CA SER A 673 4.51 18.27 -5.43
C SER A 673 5.79 18.83 -6.04
N ALA A 674 6.75 17.96 -6.35
CA ALA A 674 7.94 18.36 -7.10
C ALA A 674 7.66 18.61 -8.59
N THR A 675 6.53 18.10 -9.08
CA THR A 675 6.16 18.11 -10.49
C THR A 675 4.65 18.36 -10.64
N LEU A 676 4.20 19.60 -10.45
CA LEU A 676 2.81 20.01 -10.69
C LEU A 676 2.62 20.54 -12.12
N ARG A 677 3.53 21.43 -12.54
CA ARG A 677 3.50 22.12 -13.82
C ARG A 677 3.88 21.18 -14.96
N ASP A 678 3.20 21.36 -16.09
CA ASP A 678 3.31 20.53 -17.30
C ASP A 678 4.66 20.70 -18.03
N GLY A 679 5.30 21.87 -17.92
CA GLY A 679 6.59 22.13 -18.57
C GLY A 679 6.43 22.40 -20.07
N THR A 680 5.36 23.10 -20.45
CA THR A 680 5.13 23.49 -21.86
C THR A 680 5.97 24.69 -22.31
N GLY A 681 6.57 25.40 -21.35
CA GLY A 681 7.28 26.67 -21.57
C GLY A 681 6.39 27.90 -21.38
N ASP A 682 5.08 27.72 -21.24
CA ASP A 682 4.12 28.77 -20.88
C ASP A 682 3.62 28.58 -19.45
N VAL A 683 3.96 29.54 -18.58
CA VAL A 683 3.71 29.46 -17.13
C VAL A 683 2.21 29.42 -16.81
N ASP A 684 1.38 30.18 -17.53
CA ASP A 684 -0.05 30.23 -17.27
C ASP A 684 -0.77 28.95 -17.72
N THR A 685 -0.41 28.43 -18.89
CA THR A 685 -0.89 27.11 -19.35
C THR A 685 -0.48 26.01 -18.37
N ASP A 686 0.76 26.04 -17.89
CA ASP A 686 1.30 25.04 -16.96
C ASP A 686 0.56 25.05 -15.60
N TRP A 687 0.24 26.23 -15.07
CA TRP A 687 -0.56 26.36 -13.85
C TRP A 687 -2.01 25.97 -14.05
N SER A 688 -2.62 26.36 -15.17
CA SER A 688 -4.00 25.96 -15.50
C SER A 688 -4.16 24.44 -15.61
N ALA A 689 -3.15 23.75 -16.16
CA ALA A 689 -3.09 22.30 -16.20
C ALA A 689 -2.99 21.69 -14.78
N ALA A 690 -2.18 22.29 -13.90
CA ALA A 690 -2.07 21.86 -12.51
C ALA A 690 -3.40 22.05 -11.76
N GLU A 691 -4.04 23.22 -11.87
CA GLU A 691 -5.33 23.52 -11.23
C GLU A 691 -6.46 22.61 -11.69
N THR A 692 -6.45 22.22 -12.97
CA THR A 692 -7.38 21.23 -13.54
C THR A 692 -7.21 19.86 -12.90
N ARG A 693 -5.98 19.43 -12.64
CA ARG A 693 -5.70 18.10 -12.09
C ARG A 693 -5.84 18.01 -10.58
N THR A 694 -5.65 19.11 -9.87
CA THR A 694 -5.75 19.16 -8.40
C THR A 694 -7.13 19.55 -7.92
N GLY A 695 -7.99 20.05 -8.82
CA GLY A 695 -9.36 20.46 -8.52
C GLY A 695 -9.48 21.89 -8.03
N THR A 696 -8.37 22.63 -7.88
CA THR A 696 -8.41 24.02 -7.39
C THR A 696 -9.15 24.96 -8.33
N ARG A 697 -9.28 24.60 -9.62
CA ARG A 697 -10.13 25.34 -10.58
C ARG A 697 -11.63 25.36 -10.23
N HIS A 698 -12.07 24.44 -9.37
CA HIS A 698 -13.48 24.30 -8.96
C HIS A 698 -13.78 25.04 -7.64
N LEU A 699 -12.78 25.67 -7.04
CA LEU A 699 -12.93 26.46 -5.82
C LEU A 699 -13.50 27.84 -6.14
N LEU A 700 -14.22 28.42 -5.17
CA LEU A 700 -14.75 29.77 -5.26
C LEU A 700 -13.63 30.83 -5.19
N LYS A 701 -12.72 30.66 -4.23
CA LYS A 701 -11.50 31.47 -4.07
C LYS A 701 -10.35 30.82 -4.84
N ALA A 702 -9.67 31.61 -5.66
CA ALA A 702 -8.51 31.14 -6.42
C ALA A 702 -7.37 30.74 -5.48
N ALA A 703 -6.69 29.64 -5.81
CA ALA A 703 -5.52 29.19 -5.05
C ALA A 703 -4.32 30.10 -5.32
N GLU A 704 -3.55 30.38 -4.26
CA GLU A 704 -2.26 31.05 -4.40
C GLU A 704 -1.25 30.10 -5.05
N ARG A 705 -0.54 30.59 -6.06
CA ARG A 705 0.46 29.82 -6.81
C ARG A 705 1.86 30.11 -6.26
N ALA A 706 2.58 29.07 -5.88
CA ALA A 706 3.98 29.20 -5.44
C ALA A 706 4.86 28.21 -6.21
N ALA A 707 6.00 28.66 -6.72
CA ALA A 707 6.98 27.77 -7.35
C ALA A 707 8.38 28.10 -6.88
N VAL A 708 9.13 27.06 -6.50
CA VAL A 708 10.53 27.17 -6.10
C VAL A 708 11.35 26.15 -6.89
N ALA A 709 12.38 26.65 -7.57
CA ALA A 709 13.27 25.84 -8.39
C ALA A 709 14.13 24.88 -7.55
N SER A 710 14.52 23.76 -8.14
CA SER A 710 15.50 22.86 -7.53
C SER A 710 16.85 23.55 -7.37
N PRO A 711 17.60 23.30 -6.28
CA PRO A 711 18.95 23.83 -6.10
C PRO A 711 20.02 23.09 -6.92
N PHE A 712 19.67 21.98 -7.59
CA PHE A 712 20.63 21.10 -8.26
C PHE A 712 21.01 21.58 -9.66
N ASP A 713 22.28 21.38 -10.04
CA ASP A 713 22.78 21.61 -11.40
C ASP A 713 22.57 20.34 -12.24
N TYR A 714 21.34 20.17 -12.72
CA TYR A 714 20.97 19.01 -13.52
C TYR A 714 21.81 18.87 -14.81
N ALA A 715 22.26 19.98 -15.40
CA ALA A 715 23.06 19.95 -16.63
C ALA A 715 24.47 19.35 -16.38
N ALA A 716 25.07 19.68 -15.24
CA ALA A 716 26.33 19.07 -14.82
C ALA A 716 26.15 17.65 -14.26
N GLN A 717 25.08 17.41 -13.51
CA GLN A 717 24.86 16.17 -12.75
C GLN A 717 24.19 15.04 -13.53
N THR A 718 23.58 15.32 -14.69
CA THR A 718 22.84 14.29 -15.42
C THR A 718 23.11 14.25 -16.92
N ARG A 719 22.79 13.11 -17.53
CA ARG A 719 22.72 12.94 -18.99
C ARG A 719 21.40 12.32 -19.39
N VAL A 720 20.82 12.79 -20.49
CA VAL A 720 19.60 12.22 -21.07
C VAL A 720 19.93 11.66 -22.46
N LEU A 721 19.84 10.34 -22.59
CA LEU A 721 20.22 9.60 -23.78
C LEU A 721 18.98 8.94 -24.38
N VAL A 722 18.79 9.08 -25.70
CA VAL A 722 17.73 8.41 -26.46
C VAL A 722 18.39 7.51 -27.48
N VAL A 723 18.27 6.20 -27.30
CA VAL A 723 18.89 5.21 -28.17
C VAL A 723 18.08 5.10 -29.46
N ASN A 724 18.74 5.31 -30.60
CA ASN A 724 18.07 5.46 -31.90
C ASN A 724 18.23 4.28 -32.87
N ASP A 725 19.05 3.28 -32.53
CA ASP A 725 19.44 2.15 -33.38
C ASP A 725 18.88 0.78 -32.91
N LEU A 726 17.93 0.78 -31.98
CA LEU A 726 17.30 -0.45 -31.45
C LEU A 726 15.91 -0.72 -32.03
N GLY A 727 15.67 -1.98 -32.40
CA GLY A 727 14.34 -2.48 -32.74
C GLY A 727 13.48 -2.69 -31.48
N ARG A 728 12.47 -1.84 -31.26
CA ARG A 728 11.62 -1.90 -30.04
C ARG A 728 10.82 -3.20 -29.80
N GLU A 729 10.68 -4.03 -30.83
CA GLU A 729 10.00 -5.34 -30.75
C GLU A 729 11.00 -6.49 -30.58
N ASP A 730 12.30 -6.23 -30.78
CA ASP A 730 13.35 -7.22 -30.60
C ASP A 730 13.73 -7.31 -29.12
N MET A 731 13.16 -8.31 -28.45
CA MET A 731 13.39 -8.54 -27.02
C MET A 731 14.82 -8.99 -26.71
N ASP A 732 15.57 -9.55 -27.65
CA ASP A 732 16.98 -9.91 -27.47
C ASP A 732 17.84 -8.66 -27.42
N LEU A 733 17.64 -7.74 -28.37
CA LEU A 733 18.34 -6.46 -28.40
C LEU A 733 18.00 -5.60 -27.18
N ILE A 734 16.73 -5.54 -26.77
CA ILE A 734 16.32 -4.80 -25.57
C ILE A 734 16.99 -5.39 -24.32
N ALA A 735 16.98 -6.71 -24.16
CA ALA A 735 17.64 -7.36 -23.02
C ALA A 735 19.16 -7.10 -23.03
N SER A 736 19.79 -7.14 -24.21
CA SER A 736 21.21 -6.78 -24.35
C SER A 736 21.46 -5.33 -23.95
N ALA A 737 20.62 -4.38 -24.37
CA ALA A 737 20.74 -2.98 -23.99
C ALA A 737 20.66 -2.77 -22.48
N TYR A 738 19.67 -3.36 -21.81
CA TYR A 738 19.56 -3.33 -20.35
C TYR A 738 20.81 -3.91 -19.67
N ARG A 739 21.29 -5.07 -20.13
CA ARG A 739 22.50 -5.70 -19.59
C ARG A 739 23.72 -4.78 -19.71
N GLU A 740 24.01 -4.28 -20.90
CA GLU A 740 25.21 -3.47 -21.14
C GLU A 740 25.16 -2.14 -20.37
N LEU A 741 23.99 -1.50 -20.29
CA LEU A 741 23.82 -0.27 -19.53
C LEU A 741 23.98 -0.50 -18.02
N PHE A 742 23.42 -1.58 -17.46
CA PHE A 742 23.57 -1.90 -16.05
C PHE A 742 25.01 -2.27 -15.69
N LEU A 743 25.72 -2.98 -16.57
CA LEU A 743 27.14 -3.26 -16.42
C LEU A 743 27.98 -1.96 -16.49
N ALA A 744 27.67 -1.06 -17.42
CA ALA A 744 28.37 0.23 -17.54
C ALA A 744 28.18 1.15 -16.34
N ALA A 745 27.01 1.08 -15.69
CA ALA A 745 26.75 1.81 -14.45
C ALA A 745 27.31 1.13 -13.19
N HIS A 746 27.83 -0.10 -13.29
CA HIS A 746 28.22 -0.95 -12.15
C HIS A 746 27.08 -1.15 -11.14
N GLY A 747 25.87 -1.39 -11.64
CA GLY A 747 24.67 -1.47 -10.81
C GLY A 747 23.97 -0.12 -10.62
N GLY A 748 23.19 0.02 -9.55
CA GLY A 748 22.41 1.23 -9.26
C GLY A 748 21.41 1.58 -10.36
N GLY A 749 20.94 0.56 -11.10
CA GLY A 749 20.12 0.69 -12.30
C GLY A 749 18.66 0.37 -12.04
N LEU A 750 17.76 1.29 -12.40
CA LEU A 750 16.32 1.11 -12.38
C LEU A 750 15.78 0.96 -13.80
N GLY A 751 15.27 -0.23 -14.12
CA GLY A 751 14.64 -0.53 -15.39
C GLY A 751 13.12 -0.44 -15.32
N LEU A 752 12.53 0.47 -16.09
CA LEU A 752 11.08 0.71 -16.10
C LEU A 752 10.44 0.19 -17.37
N PHE A 753 9.37 -0.60 -17.20
CA PHE A 753 8.64 -1.24 -18.29
C PHE A 753 7.18 -0.82 -18.30
N THR A 754 6.63 -0.66 -19.51
CA THR A 754 5.18 -0.44 -19.69
C THR A 754 4.37 -1.75 -19.68
N ALA A 755 5.02 -2.91 -19.72
CA ALA A 755 4.35 -4.21 -19.74
C ALA A 755 5.09 -5.28 -18.91
N ILE A 756 4.35 -5.99 -18.04
CA ILE A 756 4.88 -7.05 -17.16
C ILE A 756 5.50 -8.19 -17.98
N SER A 757 4.92 -8.54 -19.13
CA SER A 757 5.46 -9.60 -20.00
C SER A 757 6.86 -9.28 -20.51
N ARG A 758 7.13 -8.01 -20.86
CA ARG A 758 8.44 -7.54 -21.34
C ARG A 758 9.46 -7.51 -20.21
N LEU A 759 9.07 -7.05 -19.03
CA LEU A 759 9.89 -7.11 -17.82
C LEU A 759 10.36 -8.54 -17.54
N ARG A 760 9.43 -9.52 -17.53
CA ARG A 760 9.76 -10.94 -17.30
C ARG A 760 10.69 -11.51 -18.35
N ALA A 761 10.48 -11.15 -19.62
CA ALA A 761 11.32 -11.60 -20.72
C ALA A 761 12.75 -11.03 -20.63
N VAL A 762 12.90 -9.75 -20.30
CA VAL A 762 14.22 -9.14 -20.08
C VAL A 762 14.91 -9.75 -18.87
N HIS A 763 14.22 -9.84 -17.73
CA HIS A 763 14.74 -10.45 -16.51
C HIS A 763 15.35 -11.84 -16.78
N GLY A 764 14.61 -12.71 -17.48
CA GLY A 764 15.07 -14.06 -17.80
C GLY A 764 16.36 -14.14 -18.62
N LYS A 765 16.70 -13.07 -19.36
CA LYS A 765 17.90 -12.99 -20.21
C LYS A 765 19.09 -12.31 -19.51
N ILE A 766 18.84 -11.34 -18.63
CA ILE A 766 19.90 -10.51 -18.03
C ILE A 766 20.30 -10.96 -16.61
N ALA A 767 19.45 -11.68 -15.89
CA ALA A 767 19.72 -12.08 -14.51
C ALA A 767 21.05 -12.86 -14.39
N GLY A 768 21.26 -13.86 -15.25
CA GLY A 768 22.47 -14.69 -15.24
C GLY A 768 23.77 -13.91 -15.52
N PRO A 769 23.82 -13.08 -16.59
CA PRO A 769 24.96 -12.21 -16.84
C PRO A 769 25.27 -11.19 -15.73
N LEU A 770 24.26 -10.58 -15.09
CA LEU A 770 24.47 -9.62 -14.01
C LEU A 770 24.97 -10.28 -12.72
N ASP A 771 24.45 -11.45 -12.38
CA ASP A 771 24.92 -12.28 -11.25
C ASP A 771 26.41 -12.65 -11.40
N GLN A 772 26.86 -13.00 -12.62
CA GLN A 772 28.28 -13.25 -12.92
C GLN A 772 29.16 -12.02 -12.73
N ALA A 773 28.61 -10.81 -12.91
CA ALA A 773 29.30 -9.56 -12.68
C ALA A 773 29.19 -9.07 -11.22
N GLY A 774 28.58 -9.86 -10.32
CA GLY A 774 28.37 -9.48 -8.92
C GLY A 774 27.32 -8.39 -8.72
N LEU A 775 26.38 -8.22 -9.66
CA LEU A 775 25.31 -7.21 -9.60
C LEU A 775 23.97 -7.89 -9.29
N PRO A 776 23.42 -7.73 -8.07
CA PRO A 776 22.11 -8.28 -7.72
C PRO A 776 21.02 -7.71 -8.62
N LEU A 777 20.12 -8.56 -9.12
CA LEU A 777 18.96 -8.13 -9.89
C LEU A 777 17.68 -8.51 -9.16
N TYR A 778 16.88 -7.50 -8.86
CA TYR A 778 15.54 -7.64 -8.30
C TYR A 778 14.49 -7.21 -9.32
N ALA A 779 13.31 -7.82 -9.29
CA ALA A 779 12.27 -7.57 -10.27
C ALA A 779 10.85 -7.73 -9.69
N GLN A 780 10.06 -6.67 -9.84
CA GLN A 780 8.64 -6.70 -9.56
C GLN A 780 7.94 -7.76 -10.42
N HIS A 781 6.99 -8.49 -9.83
CA HIS A 781 6.24 -9.59 -10.49
C HIS A 781 7.07 -10.84 -10.86
N VAL A 782 8.34 -10.89 -10.48
CA VAL A 782 9.22 -12.06 -10.56
C VAL A 782 9.58 -12.50 -9.15
N ASP A 783 10.16 -11.60 -8.37
CA ASP A 783 10.32 -11.79 -6.94
C ASP A 783 8.95 -11.66 -6.27
N ALA A 784 8.61 -12.63 -5.42
CA ALA A 784 7.45 -12.48 -4.56
C ALA A 784 7.91 -11.93 -3.21
N LEU A 785 8.24 -10.65 -3.31
CA LEU A 785 8.34 -9.65 -2.26
C LEU A 785 7.38 -8.52 -2.66
N ASP A 786 6.85 -7.78 -1.69
CA ASP A 786 6.09 -6.58 -2.02
C ASP A 786 7.00 -5.47 -2.57
N THR A 787 6.40 -4.50 -3.27
CA THR A 787 7.16 -3.41 -3.91
C THR A 787 7.90 -2.54 -2.90
N GLY A 788 7.39 -2.37 -1.69
CA GLY A 788 8.07 -1.60 -0.64
C GLY A 788 9.34 -2.28 -0.19
N THR A 789 9.28 -3.58 0.10
CA THR A 789 10.45 -4.39 0.45
C THR A 789 11.51 -4.39 -0.66
N LEU A 790 11.10 -4.50 -1.94
CA LEU A 790 12.04 -4.44 -3.07
C LEU A 790 12.78 -3.09 -3.14
N ILE A 791 12.08 -1.99 -2.90
CA ILE A 791 12.68 -0.64 -2.88
C ILE A 791 13.63 -0.49 -1.69
N ASP A 792 13.29 -1.06 -0.53
CA ASP A 792 14.16 -1.01 0.66
C ASP A 792 15.46 -1.78 0.45
N ILE A 793 15.39 -2.95 -0.21
CA ILE A 793 16.59 -3.72 -0.61
C ILE A 793 17.42 -2.91 -1.62
N PHE A 794 16.79 -2.39 -2.68
CA PHE A 794 17.47 -1.58 -3.70
C PHE A 794 18.11 -0.31 -3.12
N ARG A 795 17.51 0.29 -2.08
CA ARG A 795 18.08 1.44 -1.37
C ARG A 795 19.35 1.05 -0.60
N ALA A 796 19.34 -0.10 0.07
CA ALA A 796 20.42 -0.54 0.94
C ALA A 796 21.60 -1.19 0.19
N GLU A 797 21.34 -1.85 -0.95
CA GLU A 797 22.36 -2.52 -1.76
C GLU A 797 22.81 -1.63 -2.93
N GLU A 798 23.92 -0.92 -2.78
CA GLU A 798 24.36 0.14 -3.72
C GLU A 798 24.54 -0.30 -5.18
N ASN A 799 24.93 -1.57 -5.40
CA ASN A 799 25.18 -2.12 -6.74
C ASN A 799 24.02 -2.99 -7.24
N ALA A 800 22.91 -3.06 -6.51
CA ALA A 800 21.73 -3.78 -6.97
C ALA A 800 21.10 -3.06 -8.18
N CYS A 801 20.35 -3.82 -8.96
CA CYS A 801 19.50 -3.33 -10.05
C CYS A 801 18.06 -3.76 -9.78
N LEU A 802 17.11 -2.90 -10.15
CA LEU A 802 15.68 -3.14 -9.95
C LEU A 802 14.93 -3.01 -11.27
N LEU A 803 14.13 -4.02 -11.62
CA LEU A 803 13.16 -3.93 -12.72
C LEU A 803 11.76 -3.73 -12.17
N GLY A 804 11.02 -2.77 -12.73
CA GLY A 804 9.72 -2.36 -12.23
C GLY A 804 8.77 -1.81 -13.29
N THR A 805 7.55 -1.55 -12.85
CA THR A 805 6.51 -0.84 -13.61
C THR A 805 6.27 0.56 -13.02
N ASP A 806 5.20 1.26 -13.45
CA ASP A 806 4.79 2.57 -12.90
C ASP A 806 4.74 2.59 -11.36
N ALA A 807 4.33 1.49 -10.71
CA ALA A 807 4.27 1.40 -9.25
C ALA A 807 5.65 1.53 -8.56
N VAL A 808 6.72 1.04 -9.19
CA VAL A 808 8.09 1.20 -8.68
C VAL A 808 8.56 2.64 -8.87
N ARG A 809 8.26 3.26 -10.03
CA ARG A 809 8.58 4.68 -10.29
C ARG A 809 7.98 5.60 -9.23
N ASP A 810 6.71 5.39 -8.87
CA ASP A 810 6.00 6.26 -7.93
C ASP A 810 6.50 6.06 -6.48
N GLY A 811 6.95 4.85 -6.14
CA GLY A 811 7.38 4.49 -4.79
C GLY A 811 8.88 4.64 -4.51
N VAL A 812 9.72 4.75 -5.53
CA VAL A 812 11.18 4.78 -5.36
C VAL A 812 11.63 6.16 -4.85
N ASP A 813 12.38 6.17 -3.75
CA ASP A 813 13.10 7.35 -3.28
C ASP A 813 14.45 6.86 -2.76
N VAL A 814 15.44 6.83 -3.65
CA VAL A 814 16.74 6.22 -3.38
C VAL A 814 17.79 7.28 -3.69
N PRO A 815 18.39 7.88 -2.65
CA PRO A 815 19.45 8.87 -2.83
C PRO A 815 20.80 8.19 -3.07
N GLY A 816 21.74 8.91 -3.68
CA GLY A 816 23.12 8.45 -3.81
C GLY A 816 23.34 7.37 -4.86
N ASN A 817 24.46 6.68 -4.68
CA ASN A 817 24.98 5.67 -5.61
C ASN A 817 24.03 4.49 -5.88
N SER A 818 23.08 4.21 -4.99
CA SER A 818 22.09 3.15 -5.17
C SER A 818 21.12 3.40 -6.35
N LEU A 819 20.94 4.65 -6.79
CA LEU A 819 20.18 4.97 -8.01
C LEU A 819 20.91 6.00 -8.87
N ARG A 820 21.64 5.52 -9.88
CA ARG A 820 22.43 6.34 -10.80
C ARG A 820 22.08 6.17 -12.27
N LEU A 821 21.24 5.18 -12.60
CA LEU A 821 20.81 4.91 -13.96
C LEU A 821 19.31 4.59 -13.98
N ILE A 822 18.55 5.26 -14.85
CA ILE A 822 17.16 4.92 -15.15
C ILE A 822 17.05 4.57 -16.63
N VAL A 823 16.45 3.42 -16.94
CA VAL A 823 16.28 2.95 -18.32
C VAL A 823 14.81 2.64 -18.60
N PHE A 824 14.20 3.37 -19.55
CA PHE A 824 12.88 3.08 -20.09
C PHE A 824 12.98 2.25 -21.37
N ASP A 825 12.18 1.18 -21.44
CA ASP A 825 12.09 0.37 -22.66
C ASP A 825 11.25 1.04 -23.75
N ARG A 826 10.27 1.86 -23.35
CA ARG A 826 9.32 2.57 -24.21
C ARG A 826 8.90 3.90 -23.61
N VAL A 827 8.44 4.81 -24.47
CA VAL A 827 7.75 6.02 -24.02
C VAL A 827 6.50 5.62 -23.22
N PRO A 828 6.31 6.11 -21.98
CA PRO A 828 5.28 5.64 -21.06
C PRO A 828 3.90 6.27 -21.35
N TRP A 829 3.39 6.09 -22.56
CA TRP A 829 2.06 6.56 -22.95
C TRP A 829 0.97 6.00 -22.02
N ALA A 830 -0.08 6.79 -21.79
CA ALA A 830 -1.27 6.29 -21.12
C ALA A 830 -1.89 5.12 -21.91
N ARG A 831 -2.47 4.15 -21.19
CA ARG A 831 -3.20 3.06 -21.82
C ARG A 831 -4.42 3.67 -22.51
N ALA A 832 -4.64 3.33 -23.78
CA ALA A 832 -5.78 3.80 -24.55
C ALA A 832 -7.06 3.00 -24.22
N ASP A 833 -7.41 2.96 -22.93
CA ASP A 833 -8.64 2.35 -22.44
C ASP A 833 -9.86 3.28 -22.63
N LEU A 834 -11.07 2.78 -22.36
CA LEU A 834 -12.31 3.53 -22.57
C LEU A 834 -12.41 4.77 -21.69
N LEU A 835 -11.97 4.68 -20.43
CA LEU A 835 -11.92 5.82 -19.52
C LEU A 835 -10.95 6.89 -20.01
N HIS A 836 -9.75 6.49 -20.43
CA HIS A 836 -8.77 7.37 -21.04
C HIS A 836 -9.29 8.01 -22.32
N LYS A 837 -9.96 7.25 -23.21
CA LYS A 837 -10.57 7.79 -24.45
C LYS A 837 -11.58 8.90 -24.14
N ALA A 838 -12.43 8.70 -23.13
CA ALA A 838 -13.41 9.71 -22.70
C ALA A 838 -12.72 10.96 -22.10
N ARG A 839 -11.75 10.76 -21.20
CA ARG A 839 -10.97 11.86 -20.60
C ARG A 839 -10.16 12.63 -21.64
N ARG A 840 -9.53 11.93 -22.58
CA ARG A 840 -8.83 12.53 -23.71
C ARG A 840 -9.76 13.45 -24.52
N LYS A 841 -11.01 13.05 -24.74
CA LYS A 841 -12.00 13.91 -25.41
C LYS A 841 -12.34 15.16 -24.57
N ALA A 842 -12.50 14.99 -23.26
CA ALA A 842 -12.88 16.07 -22.34
C ALA A 842 -11.75 17.07 -22.04
N PHE A 843 -10.49 16.62 -21.99
CA PHE A 843 -9.34 17.40 -21.55
C PHE A 843 -8.39 17.84 -22.68
N GLY A 844 -8.90 18.03 -23.90
CA GLY A 844 -8.13 18.68 -24.98
C GLY A 844 -7.33 17.73 -25.89
N GLY A 845 -7.76 16.47 -26.02
CA GLY A 845 -7.26 15.54 -27.02
C GLY A 845 -5.80 15.14 -26.78
N GLY A 846 -4.97 15.19 -27.84
CA GLY A 846 -3.56 14.80 -27.75
C GLY A 846 -2.72 15.62 -26.78
N ARG A 847 -3.16 16.83 -26.39
CA ARG A 847 -2.48 17.63 -25.35
C ARG A 847 -2.56 16.95 -23.98
N TYR A 848 -3.66 16.26 -23.69
CA TYR A 848 -3.84 15.49 -22.46
C TYR A 848 -2.83 14.33 -22.39
N ASP A 849 -2.68 13.59 -23.48
CA ASP A 849 -1.73 12.46 -23.57
C ASP A 849 -0.29 12.92 -23.36
N ASP A 850 0.07 14.07 -23.95
CA ASP A 850 1.39 14.66 -23.80
C ASP A 850 1.67 15.09 -22.37
N MET A 851 0.71 15.79 -21.76
CA MET A 851 0.83 16.24 -20.38
C MET A 851 1.07 15.04 -19.45
N LEU A 852 0.22 14.00 -19.53
CA LEU A 852 0.37 12.79 -18.72
C LEU A 852 1.75 12.15 -18.93
N THR A 853 2.22 12.07 -20.18
CA THR A 853 3.50 11.43 -20.51
C THR A 853 4.69 12.28 -20.05
N ARG A 854 4.66 13.60 -20.21
CA ARG A 854 5.69 14.53 -19.71
C ARG A 854 5.82 14.42 -18.19
N LEU A 855 4.70 14.40 -17.48
CA LEU A 855 4.71 14.27 -16.02
C LEU A 855 5.30 12.94 -15.55
N LYS A 856 4.95 11.81 -16.20
CA LYS A 856 5.54 10.51 -15.88
C LYS A 856 7.07 10.50 -16.09
N LEU A 857 7.55 11.12 -17.17
CA LEU A 857 8.97 11.27 -17.45
C LEU A 857 9.65 12.18 -16.41
N LYS A 858 9.07 13.35 -16.12
CA LYS A 858 9.57 14.32 -15.14
C LYS A 858 9.68 13.71 -13.74
N GLN A 859 8.68 12.93 -13.34
CA GLN A 859 8.66 12.19 -12.06
C GLN A 859 9.75 11.14 -12.00
N ALA A 860 9.93 10.33 -13.05
CA ALA A 860 10.98 9.32 -13.09
C ALA A 860 12.37 9.97 -13.07
N TYR A 861 12.59 10.97 -13.93
CA TYR A 861 13.84 11.71 -14.04
C TYR A 861 14.22 12.40 -12.72
N GLY A 862 13.25 13.03 -12.05
CA GLY A 862 13.45 13.70 -10.77
C GLY A 862 13.85 12.76 -9.62
N ARG A 863 13.99 11.46 -9.86
CA ARG A 863 14.46 10.45 -8.90
C ARG A 863 15.97 10.23 -8.99
N LEU A 864 16.63 10.63 -10.09
CA LEU A 864 18.07 10.47 -10.31
C LEU A 864 18.94 11.35 -9.40
N VAL A 865 18.48 12.55 -9.04
CA VAL A 865 19.25 13.50 -8.24
C VAL A 865 18.43 13.89 -7.00
N ARG A 866 18.93 13.48 -5.83
CA ARG A 866 18.34 13.72 -4.50
C ARG A 866 19.30 14.47 -3.58
N ARG A 867 20.60 14.40 -3.83
CA ARG A 867 21.68 15.10 -3.12
C ARG A 867 22.55 15.87 -4.11
N ALA A 868 23.33 16.80 -3.59
CA ALA A 868 24.18 17.69 -4.41
C ALA A 868 25.35 16.95 -5.08
N ASP A 869 25.75 15.79 -4.56
CA ASP A 869 26.79 14.92 -5.09
C ASP A 869 26.25 13.81 -6.00
N ASP A 870 24.92 13.67 -6.11
CA ASP A 870 24.32 12.65 -6.97
C ASP A 870 24.63 12.93 -8.44
N ARG A 871 24.89 11.85 -9.20
CA ARG A 871 25.04 11.86 -10.65
C ARG A 871 24.18 10.77 -11.25
N GLY A 872 23.53 11.07 -12.37
CA GLY A 872 22.53 10.18 -12.94
C GLY A 872 22.48 10.16 -14.46
N VAL A 873 22.26 9.00 -15.05
CA VAL A 873 21.99 8.85 -16.49
C VAL A 873 20.55 8.38 -16.69
N PHE A 874 19.82 9.10 -17.53
CA PHE A 874 18.50 8.69 -18.00
C PHE A 874 18.62 8.15 -19.43
N VAL A 875 18.12 6.95 -19.68
CA VAL A 875 18.17 6.31 -21.00
C VAL A 875 16.77 5.92 -21.46
N MET A 876 16.40 6.35 -22.66
CA MET A 876 15.19 5.94 -23.36
C MET A 876 15.57 5.03 -24.53
N LEU A 877 15.14 3.76 -24.50
CA LEU A 877 15.40 2.78 -25.58
C LEU A 877 14.39 2.87 -26.74
N ASP A 878 13.59 3.95 -26.79
CA ASP A 878 12.60 4.21 -27.83
C ASP A 878 12.95 5.47 -28.61
N SER A 879 13.45 5.26 -29.84
CA SER A 879 13.84 6.32 -30.77
C SER A 879 12.71 7.29 -31.11
N ARG A 880 11.45 6.90 -30.88
CA ARG A 880 10.25 7.68 -31.20
C ARG A 880 9.85 8.68 -30.13
N LEU A 881 10.63 8.85 -29.06
CA LEU A 881 10.38 9.90 -28.06
C LEU A 881 10.18 11.25 -28.78
N PRO A 882 8.99 11.86 -28.77
CA PRO A 882 8.75 13.08 -29.53
C PRO A 882 9.41 14.31 -28.89
N SER A 883 9.89 15.28 -29.70
CA SER A 883 10.52 16.50 -29.19
C SER A 883 9.60 17.34 -28.28
N ARG A 884 8.28 17.29 -28.51
CA ARG A 884 7.25 17.94 -27.67
C ARG A 884 7.15 17.39 -26.24
N LEU A 885 7.78 16.26 -25.94
CA LEU A 885 7.84 15.69 -24.59
C LEU A 885 9.14 16.07 -23.85
N LEU A 886 10.10 16.73 -24.51
CA LEU A 886 11.40 17.03 -23.89
C LEU A 886 11.32 18.09 -22.79
N GLY A 887 10.23 18.86 -22.71
CA GLY A 887 9.92 19.73 -21.57
C GLY A 887 9.72 18.98 -20.24
N ALA A 888 9.75 17.64 -20.26
CA ALA A 888 9.83 16.83 -19.05
C ALA A 888 11.19 16.92 -18.34
N PHE A 889 12.26 17.32 -19.04
CA PHE A 889 13.60 17.45 -18.48
C PHE A 889 13.90 18.90 -18.10
N PRO A 890 14.70 19.15 -17.04
CA PRO A 890 15.05 20.50 -16.62
C PRO A 890 15.76 21.31 -17.71
N GLU A 891 15.60 22.63 -17.64
CA GLU A 891 16.31 23.56 -18.53
C GLU A 891 17.83 23.37 -18.44
N GLY A 892 18.51 23.45 -19.58
CA GLY A 892 19.97 23.23 -19.68
C GLY A 892 20.41 21.78 -19.84
N VAL A 893 19.53 20.79 -19.62
CA VAL A 893 19.86 19.37 -19.83
C VAL A 893 19.68 19.01 -21.31
N GLU A 894 20.80 18.73 -22.00
CA GLU A 894 20.78 18.32 -23.40
C GLU A 894 20.31 16.86 -23.57
N VAL A 895 19.39 16.64 -24.51
CA VAL A 895 18.88 15.32 -24.87
C VAL A 895 19.61 14.81 -26.13
N GLN A 896 20.46 13.81 -25.96
CA GLN A 896 21.30 13.27 -27.03
C GLN A 896 20.64 12.04 -27.66
N ARG A 897 20.51 12.02 -28.99
CA ARG A 897 19.99 10.88 -29.76
C ARG A 897 21.15 10.13 -30.42
N ILE A 898 21.51 8.98 -29.87
CA ILE A 898 22.75 8.26 -30.19
C ILE A 898 22.52 6.76 -30.32
N GLY A 899 23.52 6.02 -30.79
CA GLY A 899 23.48 4.56 -30.84
C GLY A 899 23.73 3.91 -29.47
N LEU A 900 23.34 2.64 -29.30
CA LEU A 900 23.49 1.93 -28.03
C LEU A 900 24.94 1.88 -27.54
N ALA A 901 25.89 1.60 -28.43
CA ALA A 901 27.31 1.49 -28.06
C ALA A 901 27.85 2.80 -27.48
N GLU A 902 27.54 3.93 -28.12
CA GLU A 902 27.91 5.26 -27.64
C GLU A 902 27.22 5.61 -26.31
N ALA A 903 25.94 5.22 -26.14
CA ALA A 903 25.22 5.41 -24.88
C ALA A 903 25.86 4.65 -23.71
N VAL A 904 26.32 3.42 -23.95
CA VAL A 904 27.03 2.60 -22.96
C VAL A 904 28.36 3.25 -22.57
N ASP A 905 29.14 3.72 -23.55
CA ASP A 905 30.44 4.36 -23.29
C ASP A 905 30.28 5.69 -22.55
N LEU A 906 29.32 6.53 -22.94
CA LEU A 906 29.00 7.77 -22.24
C LEU A 906 28.51 7.51 -20.81
N THR A 907 27.68 6.49 -20.61
CA THR A 907 27.21 6.10 -19.27
C THR A 907 28.39 5.75 -18.37
N ARG A 908 29.31 4.90 -18.86
CA ARG A 908 30.51 4.51 -18.12
C ARG A 908 31.44 5.71 -17.84
N ALA A 909 31.69 6.54 -18.85
CA ALA A 909 32.57 7.70 -18.73
C ALA A 909 32.01 8.74 -17.76
N PHE A 910 30.70 9.01 -17.81
CA PHE A 910 30.06 10.01 -16.96
C PHE A 910 30.01 9.59 -15.49
N LEU A 911 29.65 8.33 -15.22
CA LEU A 911 29.51 7.81 -13.86
C LEU A 911 30.85 7.44 -13.19
N SER A 912 31.94 7.32 -13.95
CA SER A 912 33.29 7.07 -13.40
C SER A 912 34.02 8.35 -12.99
N GLN A 913 33.57 9.52 -13.44
CA GLN A 913 34.08 10.81 -13.01
C GLN A 913 33.57 11.12 -11.60
N LYS A 914 34.48 11.04 -10.61
CA LYS A 914 34.22 11.44 -9.23
C LYS A 914 34.16 12.96 -9.08
#